data_AF-A0A7X0IK86-F1
#
_entry.id   AF-A0A7X0IK86-F1
#
_cell.length_a   1.000
_cell.length_b   1.000
_cell.length_c   1.000
_cell.angle_alpha   90.00
_cell.angle_beta   90.00
_cell.angle_gamma   90.00
#
_symmetry.space_group_name_H-M   'P 1'
#
loop_
_entity.id
_entity.type
_entity.pdbx_description
1 polymer ?
#
loop_
_entity_poly.entity_id
_entity_poly.type
_entity_poly.pdbx_seq_one_letter_code
_entity_poly.pdbx_strand_id
1 'polypeptide(L)'
;MLRAHLETWRPYTLCYPGLVGLAGAVLAGDPGPARLAAAWAVPTLGWLAGLYGGDYFDRKLDAAAKPHRPIPSGRMRAGTALTCMIVCVVLGAVLALVLNWRTSLLAAAALAMGIAYSKVFKARGLSGNLVRGAITPLAFLVGAMFAAPLPHPALLAAAVVFCLQDAASNLVGTLRDIDGDREGGYHTLPVRRGPRVALAVVTVLAGCWALLAVAAPAVLPRTPGTAAFWPLLAVACALAAAAITLLYRGIDPGRALRAHGVLVLERTILAGAFVALGTGPAFALPVTFVSLAVTWAAQHAMRERYEFGSGDPRGDHSPSPGSRHDVLSYVDARLVALEGRRLTALDGWERRIDVEVTDLDLRMTLLAEHGAILRVPCDGDDAGTMPAPVVTGARPPVTISTTAGTFRDIFLLGRTNPRRAYLTGAIKMNASARDMLHINQLFNEFRRTDAGAVTPVEVREPEPFSEAGPGALPPMVVISDTTLRDGEQMPGVAFAPEEKVELARRLAALGVPLIEAGYPAVSAEEAHAVRAIVDAGLDAAVQVIARPLPADIEAAVESGAHSIALFTGTSEAHVRAKLRTTPERLVAGIRDAVALAKQSGRNVVFAAEDATRTDPAFLVQVYLAAAEAGADAIGLADTAGVATPWRMAALVRHVAAACPLPIAVHCHNDLGLATANSVAGLLAGASGVQCSVLGVGERAGNASLEEVVMTLEVAFGHRTGLDLTALTPLAHHVATLTGHLVPAGKPVVGGYAFVHESGLHVDGIARDPGTYEPYPPELLGRERSFVFGKHSGRSALRQVLDSHAVGLEEGQMAALLATVKERRERRTAAPLDERAVIEMARTLLTTEGQS
;
A
#
# COMPACT_ATOMS: atom_id res chain seq x y z
N MET A 1 2.43 0.07 26.79
CA MET A 1 3.77 0.62 26.47
C MET A 1 4.91 -0.38 26.63
N LEU A 2 5.17 -0.96 27.82
CA LEU A 2 6.33 -1.85 28.04
C LEU A 2 6.43 -3.03 27.05
N ARG A 3 5.30 -3.67 26.75
CA ARG A 3 5.23 -4.77 25.78
C ARG A 3 5.70 -4.39 24.37
N ALA A 4 5.41 -3.16 23.93
CA ALA A 4 5.82 -2.65 22.63
C ALA A 4 7.36 -2.50 22.57
N HIS A 5 7.97 -2.02 23.66
CA HIS A 5 9.43 -1.96 23.77
C HIS A 5 10.07 -3.35 23.79
N LEU A 6 9.52 -4.30 24.57
CA LEU A 6 10.02 -5.67 24.59
C LEU A 6 9.99 -6.33 23.20
N GLU A 7 8.93 -6.11 22.43
CA GLU A 7 8.82 -6.62 21.05
C GLU A 7 9.87 -5.97 20.12
N THR A 8 10.09 -4.65 20.21
CA THR A 8 11.15 -3.97 19.46
C THR A 8 12.56 -4.42 19.88
N TRP A 9 12.79 -4.68 21.17
CA TRP A 9 14.09 -5.11 21.69
C TRP A 9 14.50 -6.51 21.24
N ARG A 10 13.54 -7.36 20.86
CA ARG A 10 13.77 -8.74 20.41
C ARG A 10 14.79 -9.46 21.32
N PRO A 11 14.45 -9.73 22.60
CA PRO A 11 15.41 -10.16 23.62
C PRO A 11 16.16 -11.44 23.25
N TYR A 12 15.58 -12.26 22.37
CA TYR A 12 16.23 -13.42 21.74
C TYR A 12 17.44 -13.07 20.84
N THR A 13 17.82 -11.80 20.70
CA THR A 13 19.02 -11.37 19.98
C THR A 13 19.98 -10.54 20.83
N LEU A 14 19.60 -10.13 22.03
CA LEU A 14 20.34 -9.12 22.80
C LEU A 14 21.59 -9.64 23.50
N CYS A 15 21.60 -10.90 23.93
CA CYS A 15 22.75 -11.46 24.63
C CYS A 15 23.95 -11.68 23.69
N TYR A 16 23.68 -11.91 22.41
CA TYR A 16 24.72 -12.19 21.41
C TYR A 16 25.77 -11.08 21.26
N PRO A 17 25.43 -9.81 20.95
CA PRO A 17 26.43 -8.75 20.80
C PRO A 17 27.23 -8.52 22.09
N GLY A 18 26.60 -8.69 23.26
CA GLY A 18 27.28 -8.62 24.55
C GLY A 18 28.30 -9.74 24.75
N LEU A 19 27.96 -10.99 24.41
CA LEU A 19 28.89 -12.12 24.44
C LEU A 19 30.07 -11.93 23.47
N VAL A 20 29.80 -11.40 22.28
CA VAL A 20 30.85 -11.10 21.28
C VAL A 20 31.82 -10.04 21.82
N GLY A 21 31.30 -8.99 22.46
CA GLY A 21 32.13 -7.99 23.14
C GLY A 21 32.93 -8.57 24.31
N LEU A 22 32.32 -9.41 25.16
CA LEU A 22 33.02 -10.12 26.22
C LEU A 22 34.15 -11.00 25.66
N ALA A 23 33.88 -11.77 24.60
CA ALA A 23 34.87 -12.61 23.94
C ALA A 23 36.09 -11.80 23.50
N GLY A 24 35.86 -10.64 22.89
CA GLY A 24 36.95 -9.71 22.52
C GLY A 24 37.75 -9.26 23.73
N ALA A 25 37.07 -8.86 24.81
CA ALA A 25 37.71 -8.35 26.02
C ALA A 25 38.60 -9.40 26.71
N VAL A 26 38.10 -10.63 26.86
CA VAL A 26 38.82 -11.71 27.56
C VAL A 26 39.92 -12.37 26.73
N LEU A 27 39.83 -12.31 25.39
CA LEU A 27 40.90 -12.78 24.50
C LEU A 27 42.01 -11.73 24.35
N ALA A 28 41.72 -10.45 24.58
CA ALA A 28 42.70 -9.37 24.55
C ALA A 28 43.48 -9.21 25.86
N GLY A 29 42.93 -9.64 27.00
CA GLY A 29 43.61 -9.60 28.29
C GLY A 29 42.69 -9.97 29.46
N ASP A 30 43.05 -9.56 30.67
CA ASP A 30 42.27 -9.77 31.89
C ASP A 30 41.66 -8.44 32.40
N PRO A 31 40.63 -7.91 31.72
CA PRO A 31 40.01 -6.65 32.13
C PRO A 31 39.30 -6.79 33.48
N GLY A 32 39.37 -5.74 34.31
CA GLY A 32 38.61 -5.70 35.57
C GLY A 32 37.08 -5.70 35.35
N PRO A 33 36.29 -5.93 36.41
CA PRO A 33 34.84 -6.13 36.32
C PRO A 33 34.07 -5.02 35.59
N ALA A 34 34.44 -3.75 35.80
CA ALA A 34 33.80 -2.62 35.14
C ALA A 34 34.00 -2.62 33.62
N ARG A 35 35.19 -3.03 33.15
CA ARG A 35 35.51 -3.12 31.72
C ARG A 35 34.83 -4.32 31.07
N LEU A 36 34.68 -5.44 31.79
CA LEU A 36 33.87 -6.58 31.34
C LEU A 36 32.39 -6.20 31.20
N ALA A 37 31.83 -5.50 32.20
CA ALA A 37 30.46 -5.02 32.14
C ALA A 37 30.24 -4.07 30.96
N ALA A 38 31.19 -3.18 30.68
CA ALA A 38 31.12 -2.28 29.53
C ALA A 38 31.31 -3.01 28.18
N ALA A 39 32.19 -4.01 28.12
CA ALA A 39 32.38 -4.84 26.94
C ALA A 39 31.11 -5.61 26.56
N TRP A 40 30.26 -5.90 27.53
CA TRP A 40 28.90 -6.39 27.27
C TRP A 40 27.93 -5.26 26.88
N ALA A 41 27.87 -4.22 27.71
CA ALA A 41 26.84 -3.19 27.63
C ALA A 41 26.91 -2.35 26.35
N VAL A 42 28.10 -1.92 25.92
CA VAL A 42 28.26 -1.02 24.77
C VAL A 42 27.81 -1.68 23.45
N PRO A 43 28.26 -2.90 23.10
CA PRO A 43 27.71 -3.61 21.95
C PRO A 43 26.21 -3.85 22.03
N THR A 44 25.69 -4.17 23.23
CA THR A 44 24.25 -4.41 23.43
C THR A 44 23.43 -3.12 23.21
N LEU A 45 23.91 -1.97 23.68
CA LEU A 45 23.30 -0.66 23.41
C LEU A 45 23.33 -0.30 21.94
N GLY A 46 24.44 -0.57 21.24
CA GLY A 46 24.54 -0.39 19.79
C GLY A 46 23.54 -1.27 19.02
N TRP A 47 23.35 -2.51 19.48
CA TRP A 47 22.35 -3.41 18.90
C TRP A 47 20.91 -2.92 19.13
N LEU A 48 20.58 -2.49 20.36
CA LEU A 48 19.28 -1.89 20.68
C LEU A 48 19.00 -0.64 19.85
N ALA A 49 20.00 0.23 19.68
CA ALA A 49 19.89 1.39 18.79
C ALA A 49 19.55 0.95 17.36
N GLY A 50 20.24 -0.08 16.85
CA GLY A 50 19.96 -0.65 15.53
C GLY A 50 18.55 -1.21 15.38
N LEU A 51 17.99 -1.82 16.43
CA LEU A 51 16.62 -2.35 16.43
C LEU A 51 15.58 -1.23 16.39
N TYR A 52 15.71 -0.22 17.26
CA TYR A 52 14.83 0.95 17.24
C TYR A 52 14.93 1.72 15.92
N GLY A 53 16.15 1.94 15.44
CA GLY A 53 16.40 2.61 14.17
C GLY A 53 15.81 1.84 12.99
N GLY A 54 15.98 0.52 12.98
CA GLY A 54 15.38 -0.37 11.99
C GLY A 54 13.86 -0.20 11.92
N ASP A 55 13.16 -0.39 13.05
CA ASP A 55 11.69 -0.23 13.11
C ASP A 55 11.26 1.20 12.69
N TYR A 56 12.03 2.23 13.06
CA TYR A 56 11.75 3.61 12.66
C TYR A 56 11.89 3.83 11.15
N PHE A 57 12.99 3.39 10.54
CA PHE A 57 13.25 3.58 9.11
C PHE A 57 12.34 2.70 8.24
N ASP A 58 12.03 1.48 8.69
CA ASP A 58 11.19 0.51 7.95
C ASP A 58 9.68 0.70 8.20
N ARG A 59 9.25 1.64 9.04
CA ARG A 59 7.85 1.81 9.48
C ARG A 59 6.79 1.81 8.38
N LYS A 60 7.08 2.38 7.20
CA LYS A 60 6.14 2.41 6.06
C LYS A 60 5.99 1.04 5.42
N LEU A 61 7.09 0.30 5.31
CA LEU A 61 7.12 -1.06 4.77
C LEU A 61 6.50 -2.05 5.76
N ASP A 62 6.83 -1.92 7.04
CA ASP A 62 6.22 -2.72 8.10
C ASP A 62 4.71 -2.46 8.22
N ALA A 63 4.20 -1.27 7.87
CA ALA A 63 2.77 -1.01 7.86
C ALA A 63 2.01 -1.79 6.78
N ALA A 64 2.63 -2.04 5.63
CA ALA A 64 2.05 -2.87 4.57
C ALA A 64 2.16 -4.37 4.88
N ALA A 65 3.34 -4.83 5.31
CA ALA A 65 3.63 -6.27 5.42
C ALA A 65 3.40 -6.86 6.82
N LYS A 66 3.58 -6.07 7.89
CA LYS A 66 3.59 -6.52 9.30
C LYS A 66 2.85 -5.52 10.20
N PRO A 67 1.56 -5.25 9.94
CA PRO A 67 0.81 -4.18 10.61
C PRO A 67 0.69 -4.38 12.13
N HIS A 68 0.85 -5.61 12.63
CA HIS A 68 0.85 -5.92 14.06
C HIS A 68 2.08 -5.38 14.81
N ARG A 69 3.15 -4.97 14.13
CA ARG A 69 4.39 -4.48 14.77
C ARG A 69 4.16 -3.20 15.59
N PRO A 70 5.00 -2.93 16.61
CA PRO A 70 4.79 -1.83 17.56
C PRO A 70 4.49 -0.45 16.94
N ILE A 71 5.21 -0.05 15.89
CA ILE A 71 5.03 1.27 15.26
C ILE A 71 3.78 1.29 14.35
N PRO A 72 3.62 0.37 13.37
CA PRO A 72 2.43 0.36 12.52
C PRO A 72 1.11 0.17 13.26
N SER A 73 1.09 -0.67 14.29
CA SER A 73 -0.11 -0.89 15.12
C SER A 73 -0.48 0.28 16.03
N GLY A 74 0.30 1.38 16.01
CA GLY A 74 0.10 2.54 16.88
C GLY A 74 0.48 2.32 18.35
N ARG A 75 0.93 1.12 18.75
CA ARG A 75 1.33 0.80 20.13
C ARG A 75 2.62 1.52 20.58
N MET A 76 3.42 2.01 19.63
CA MET A 76 4.59 2.85 19.86
C MET A 76 4.63 3.98 18.81
N ARG A 77 4.78 5.23 19.24
CA ARG A 77 4.95 6.36 18.32
C ARG A 77 6.32 6.28 17.64
N ALA A 78 6.40 6.62 16.35
CA ALA A 78 7.67 6.63 15.61
C ALA A 78 8.72 7.56 16.27
N GLY A 79 8.29 8.71 16.78
CA GLY A 79 9.16 9.62 17.54
C GLY A 79 9.78 8.98 18.79
N THR A 80 9.02 8.13 19.50
CA THR A 80 9.53 7.40 20.67
C THR A 80 10.64 6.42 20.29
N ALA A 81 10.47 5.67 19.20
CA ALA A 81 11.52 4.77 18.70
C ALA A 81 12.80 5.54 18.33
N LEU A 82 12.65 6.69 17.65
CA LEU A 82 13.78 7.56 17.30
C LEU A 82 14.51 8.09 18.55
N THR A 83 13.78 8.58 19.54
CA THR A 83 14.37 9.05 20.81
C THR A 83 15.12 7.92 21.52
N CYS A 84 14.52 6.72 21.61
CA CYS A 84 15.18 5.58 22.23
C CYS A 84 16.45 5.15 21.48
N MET A 85 16.44 5.19 20.14
CA MET A 85 17.65 4.97 19.33
C MET A 85 18.75 5.97 19.71
N ILE A 86 18.44 7.27 19.72
CA ILE A 86 19.41 8.33 20.06
C ILE A 86 19.97 8.15 21.46
N VAL A 87 19.10 7.87 22.45
CA VAL A 87 19.53 7.63 23.84
C VAL A 87 20.49 6.45 23.92
N CYS A 88 20.21 5.32 23.25
CA CYS A 88 21.11 4.17 23.23
C CYS A 88 22.47 4.50 22.61
N VAL A 89 22.49 5.26 21.51
CA VAL A 89 23.73 5.72 20.85
C VAL A 89 24.54 6.63 21.78
N VAL A 90 23.90 7.61 22.41
CA VAL A 90 24.56 8.56 23.31
C VAL A 90 25.14 7.83 24.53
N LEU A 91 24.36 6.97 25.18
CA LEU A 91 24.84 6.18 26.33
C LEU A 91 26.03 5.28 25.95
N GLY A 92 25.95 4.60 24.80
CA GLY A 92 27.05 3.78 24.29
C GLY A 92 28.30 4.60 23.99
N ALA A 93 28.14 5.78 23.37
CA ALA A 93 29.24 6.68 23.04
C ALA A 93 29.91 7.27 24.29
N VAL A 94 29.14 7.65 25.32
CA VAL A 94 29.68 8.14 26.59
C VAL A 94 30.52 7.05 27.27
N LEU A 95 30.00 5.82 27.37
CA LEU A 95 30.74 4.69 27.96
C LEU A 95 32.01 4.36 27.16
N ALA A 96 31.93 4.39 25.83
CA ALA A 96 33.07 4.20 24.93
C ALA A 96 34.14 5.27 25.16
N LEU A 97 33.74 6.55 25.24
CA LEU A 97 34.64 7.69 25.45
C LEU A 97 35.36 7.60 26.80
N VAL A 98 34.63 7.28 27.88
CA VAL A 98 35.16 7.22 29.25
C VAL A 98 36.19 6.09 29.41
N LEU A 99 35.97 4.94 28.77
CA LEU A 99 36.83 3.77 28.95
C LEU A 99 37.99 3.71 27.95
N ASN A 100 37.74 4.05 26.69
CA ASN A 100 38.76 4.15 25.66
C ASN A 100 38.23 4.95 24.46
N TRP A 101 38.55 6.24 24.38
CA TRP A 101 38.08 7.13 23.31
C TRP A 101 38.33 6.62 21.88
N ARG A 102 39.35 5.77 21.66
CA ARG A 102 39.63 5.20 20.34
C ARG A 102 38.50 4.28 19.86
N THR A 103 37.74 3.69 20.78
CA THR A 103 36.56 2.87 20.45
C THR A 103 35.41 3.69 19.86
N SER A 104 35.39 5.01 20.06
CA SER A 104 34.40 5.90 19.45
C SER A 104 34.47 5.88 17.91
N LEU A 105 35.65 5.64 17.33
CA LEU A 105 35.82 5.48 15.88
C LEU A 105 35.11 4.22 15.37
N LEU A 106 35.23 3.11 16.11
CA LEU A 106 34.54 1.85 15.77
C LEU A 106 33.03 1.97 15.98
N ALA A 107 32.59 2.66 17.03
CA ALA A 107 31.18 2.94 17.27
C ALA A 107 30.57 3.82 16.17
N ALA A 108 31.29 4.86 15.74
CA ALA A 108 30.89 5.71 14.61
C ALA A 108 30.82 4.92 13.30
N ALA A 109 31.81 4.05 13.04
CA ALA A 109 31.78 3.15 11.88
C ALA A 109 30.59 2.19 11.93
N ALA A 110 30.30 1.58 13.09
CA ALA A 110 29.16 0.69 13.27
C ALA A 110 27.83 1.41 13.03
N LEU A 111 27.68 2.64 13.53
CA LEU A 111 26.50 3.48 13.30
C LEU A 111 26.35 3.84 11.82
N ALA A 112 27.42 4.28 11.17
CA ALA A 112 27.43 4.62 9.75
C ALA A 112 27.06 3.40 8.89
N MET A 113 27.63 2.23 9.19
CA MET A 113 27.30 0.97 8.51
C MET A 113 25.86 0.53 8.78
N GLY A 114 25.34 0.71 9.99
CA GLY A 114 23.94 0.43 10.33
C GLY A 114 22.97 1.29 9.52
N ILE A 115 23.23 2.59 9.41
CA ILE A 115 22.43 3.53 8.60
C ILE A 115 22.56 3.20 7.10
N ALA A 116 23.78 2.95 6.62
CA ALA A 116 24.03 2.59 5.22
C ALA A 116 23.37 1.27 4.84
N TYR A 117 23.36 0.28 5.74
CA TYR A 117 22.61 -0.96 5.57
C TYR A 117 21.12 -0.65 5.36
N SER A 118 20.47 0.04 6.28
CA SER A 118 19.03 0.31 6.20
C SER A 118 18.63 1.15 4.99
N LYS A 119 19.45 2.13 4.58
CA LYS A 119 19.11 3.05 3.48
C LYS A 119 19.55 2.59 2.08
N VAL A 120 20.65 1.84 1.98
CA VAL A 120 21.32 1.60 0.69
C VAL A 120 21.51 0.11 0.41
N PHE A 121 22.06 -0.65 1.36
CA PHE A 121 22.52 -2.00 1.07
C PHE A 121 21.49 -3.10 1.32
N LYS A 122 20.48 -2.87 2.17
CA LYS A 122 19.41 -3.84 2.46
C LYS A 122 18.73 -4.36 1.18
N ALA A 123 18.59 -3.51 0.16
CA ALA A 123 17.98 -3.82 -1.13
C ALA A 123 18.93 -4.47 -2.17
N ARG A 124 20.22 -4.67 -1.86
CA ARG A 124 21.27 -4.91 -2.87
C ARG A 124 21.97 -6.26 -2.70
N GLY A 125 21.34 -7.34 -3.13
CA GLY A 125 22.01 -8.64 -3.34
C GLY A 125 22.78 -9.16 -2.10
N LEU A 126 24.01 -9.63 -2.31
CA LEU A 126 24.89 -10.15 -1.25
C LEU A 126 25.55 -9.03 -0.41
N SER A 127 25.69 -7.82 -0.94
CA SER A 127 26.38 -6.74 -0.23
C SER A 127 25.61 -6.27 1.01
N GLY A 128 24.28 -6.33 1.00
CA GLY A 128 23.45 -6.12 2.19
C GLY A 128 23.83 -7.04 3.35
N ASN A 129 23.96 -8.33 3.07
CA ASN A 129 24.27 -9.36 4.06
C ASN A 129 25.71 -9.24 4.58
N LEU A 130 26.66 -8.91 3.69
CA LEU A 130 28.06 -8.69 4.08
C LEU A 130 28.23 -7.42 4.92
N VAL A 131 27.56 -6.31 4.55
CA VAL A 131 27.58 -5.07 5.35
C VAL A 131 26.95 -5.31 6.72
N ARG A 132 25.86 -6.09 6.80
CA ARG A 132 25.26 -6.44 8.08
C ARG A 132 26.19 -7.28 8.94
N GLY A 133 26.80 -8.33 8.37
CA GLY A 133 27.75 -9.19 9.08
C GLY A 133 28.98 -8.43 9.57
N ALA A 134 29.44 -7.41 8.84
CA ALA A 134 30.59 -6.60 9.20
C ALA A 134 30.36 -5.63 10.38
N ILE A 135 29.14 -5.53 10.93
CA ILE A 135 28.88 -4.78 12.18
C ILE A 135 29.34 -5.58 13.41
N THR A 136 29.12 -6.90 13.40
CA THR A 136 29.47 -7.81 14.50
C THR A 136 30.98 -7.84 14.86
N PRO A 137 31.95 -7.88 13.93
CA PRO A 137 33.36 -7.78 14.29
C PRO A 137 33.71 -6.46 15.00
N LEU A 138 32.97 -5.36 14.76
CA LEU A 138 33.19 -4.11 15.47
C LEU A 138 32.84 -4.24 16.96
N ALA A 139 31.78 -5.00 17.31
CA ALA A 139 31.45 -5.31 18.70
C ALA A 139 32.59 -6.08 19.40
N PHE A 140 33.15 -7.08 18.71
CA PHE A 140 34.30 -7.84 19.21
C PHE A 140 35.52 -6.93 19.45
N LEU A 141 35.85 -6.07 18.48
CA LEU A 141 36.98 -5.15 18.57
C LEU A 141 36.79 -4.08 19.65
N VAL A 142 35.58 -3.56 19.84
CA VAL A 142 35.25 -2.65 20.95
C VAL A 142 35.54 -3.32 22.29
N GLY A 143 35.09 -4.57 22.48
CA GLY A 143 35.39 -5.33 23.69
C GLY A 143 36.88 -5.55 23.91
N ALA A 144 37.59 -5.97 22.87
CA ALA A 144 39.05 -6.13 22.90
C ALA A 144 39.77 -4.83 23.26
N MET A 145 39.27 -3.70 22.77
CA MET A 145 39.81 -2.37 23.05
C MET A 145 39.51 -1.85 24.46
N PHE A 146 38.55 -2.43 25.19
CA PHE A 146 38.37 -2.14 26.61
C PHE A 146 39.38 -2.88 27.48
N ALA A 147 39.89 -4.03 27.04
CA ALA A 147 40.99 -4.71 27.71
C ALA A 147 42.34 -4.05 27.42
N ALA A 148 42.60 -3.63 26.18
CA ALA A 148 43.85 -2.99 25.77
C ALA A 148 43.63 -1.79 24.83
N PRO A 149 44.42 -0.69 24.90
CA PRO A 149 44.23 0.48 24.04
C PRO A 149 44.25 0.18 22.53
N LEU A 150 45.06 -0.79 22.12
CA LEU A 150 45.09 -1.39 20.79
C LEU A 150 45.29 -2.91 20.95
N PRO A 151 44.32 -3.74 20.55
CA PRO A 151 44.42 -5.19 20.67
C PRO A 151 45.44 -5.79 19.70
N HIS A 152 45.98 -6.96 20.03
CA HIS A 152 46.92 -7.68 19.17
C HIS A 152 46.29 -8.00 17.79
N PRO A 153 46.99 -7.79 16.65
CA PRO A 153 46.41 -7.96 15.31
C PRO A 153 45.82 -9.35 15.04
N ALA A 154 46.34 -10.40 15.67
CA ALA A 154 45.81 -11.76 15.54
C ALA A 154 44.34 -11.90 15.98
N LEU A 155 43.83 -10.98 16.82
CA LEU A 155 42.42 -10.95 17.22
C LEU A 155 41.47 -10.65 16.04
N LEU A 156 41.98 -10.09 14.92
CA LEU A 156 41.22 -9.94 13.68
C LEU A 156 40.76 -11.30 13.12
N ALA A 157 41.50 -12.39 13.36
CA ALA A 157 41.09 -13.72 12.93
C ALA A 157 39.75 -14.14 13.58
N ALA A 158 39.59 -13.90 14.89
CA ALA A 158 38.34 -14.13 15.60
C ALA A 158 37.22 -13.18 15.15
N ALA A 159 37.56 -11.91 14.87
CA ALA A 159 36.58 -10.96 14.33
C ALA A 159 36.00 -11.42 12.98
N VAL A 160 36.83 -11.98 12.09
CA VAL A 160 36.38 -12.52 10.79
C VAL A 160 35.44 -13.71 10.96
N VAL A 161 35.67 -14.58 11.96
CA VAL A 161 34.74 -15.68 12.30
C VAL A 161 33.32 -15.13 12.55
N PHE A 162 33.20 -14.12 13.41
CA PHE A 162 31.90 -13.50 13.71
C PHE A 162 31.28 -12.78 12.52
N CYS A 163 32.09 -12.16 11.66
CA CYS A 163 31.62 -11.50 10.44
C CYS A 163 30.95 -12.50 9.48
N LEU A 164 31.64 -13.60 9.19
CA LEU A 164 31.14 -14.64 8.29
C LEU A 164 29.95 -15.40 8.87
N GLN A 165 29.97 -15.66 10.18
CA GLN A 165 28.87 -16.31 10.88
C GLN A 165 27.58 -15.46 10.85
N ASP A 166 27.68 -14.17 11.18
CA ASP A 166 26.50 -13.29 11.17
C ASP A 166 26.00 -13.03 9.74
N ALA A 167 26.90 -12.94 8.74
CA ALA A 167 26.50 -12.86 7.34
C ALA A 167 25.74 -14.12 6.87
N ALA A 168 26.18 -15.32 7.26
CA ALA A 168 25.49 -16.58 6.96
C ALA A 168 24.10 -16.61 7.60
N SER A 169 24.01 -16.27 8.89
CA SER A 169 22.75 -16.24 9.64
C SER A 169 21.75 -15.23 9.06
N ASN A 170 22.23 -14.04 8.70
CA ASN A 170 21.41 -13.01 8.07
C ASN A 170 20.87 -13.42 6.69
N LEU A 171 21.67 -14.16 5.90
CA LEU A 171 21.25 -14.70 4.61
C LEU A 171 20.20 -15.80 4.72
N VAL A 172 20.19 -16.57 5.80
CA VAL A 172 19.04 -17.44 6.12
C VAL A 172 17.82 -16.61 6.49
N GLY A 173 18.01 -15.46 7.13
CA GLY A 173 16.95 -14.49 7.39
C GLY A 173 16.28 -13.95 6.11
N THR A 174 17.03 -13.73 5.02
CA THR A 174 16.45 -13.27 3.74
C THR A 174 15.80 -14.40 2.94
N LEU A 175 16.29 -15.64 3.07
CA LEU A 175 15.61 -16.83 2.51
C LEU A 175 14.19 -17.03 3.06
N ARG A 176 13.89 -16.46 4.22
CA ARG A 176 12.56 -16.51 4.84
C ARG A 176 11.56 -15.53 4.20
N ASP A 177 12.04 -14.38 3.73
CA ASP A 177 11.21 -13.21 3.37
C ASP A 177 11.28 -12.91 1.87
N ILE A 178 11.42 -13.94 1.03
CA ILE A 178 11.66 -13.78 -0.42
C ILE A 178 10.51 -13.04 -1.11
N ASP A 179 9.27 -13.42 -0.79
CA ASP A 179 8.08 -12.83 -1.42
C ASP A 179 7.86 -11.40 -0.90
N GLY A 180 8.03 -11.16 0.40
CA GLY A 180 7.99 -9.81 0.98
C GLY A 180 9.10 -8.89 0.46
N ASP A 181 10.32 -9.41 0.27
CA ASP A 181 11.42 -8.68 -0.38
C ASP A 181 11.06 -8.34 -1.83
N ARG A 182 10.44 -9.27 -2.57
CA ARG A 182 10.04 -9.04 -3.97
C ARG A 182 8.93 -7.99 -4.07
N GLU A 183 7.89 -8.09 -3.25
CA GLU A 183 6.78 -7.14 -3.16
C GLU A 183 7.24 -5.75 -2.70
N GLY A 184 8.22 -5.69 -1.79
CA GLY A 184 8.83 -4.44 -1.31
C GLY A 184 9.85 -3.83 -2.28
N GLY A 185 10.09 -4.42 -3.46
CA GLY A 185 11.07 -3.94 -4.44
C GLY A 185 12.54 -4.16 -4.03
N TYR A 186 12.81 -5.01 -3.04
CA TYR A 186 14.15 -5.37 -2.63
C TYR A 186 14.75 -6.46 -3.52
N HIS A 187 15.92 -6.19 -4.07
CA HIS A 187 16.63 -7.15 -4.91
C HIS A 187 17.67 -7.93 -4.11
N THR A 188 17.25 -8.63 -3.07
CA THR A 188 18.14 -9.47 -2.23
C THR A 188 18.72 -10.64 -3.02
N LEU A 189 19.77 -11.29 -2.50
CA LEU A 189 20.42 -12.42 -3.19
C LEU A 189 19.42 -13.53 -3.60
N PRO A 190 18.50 -14.00 -2.74
CA PRO A 190 17.52 -15.01 -3.15
C PRO A 190 16.52 -14.50 -4.20
N VAL A 191 16.17 -13.21 -4.21
CA VAL A 191 15.32 -12.61 -5.25
C VAL A 191 16.05 -12.55 -6.60
N ARG A 192 17.33 -12.15 -6.62
CA ARG A 192 18.12 -11.97 -7.85
C ARG A 192 18.65 -13.25 -8.48
N ARG A 193 19.11 -14.19 -7.65
CA ARG A 193 19.84 -15.39 -8.10
C ARG A 193 19.12 -16.70 -7.72
N GLY A 194 17.97 -16.59 -7.07
CA GLY A 194 17.17 -17.72 -6.62
C GLY A 194 17.60 -18.29 -5.25
N PRO A 195 16.68 -18.96 -4.56
CA PRO A 195 16.89 -19.49 -3.20
C PRO A 195 18.00 -20.55 -3.13
N ARG A 196 18.20 -21.35 -4.18
CA ARG A 196 19.25 -22.39 -4.23
C ARG A 196 20.67 -21.79 -4.21
N VAL A 197 20.89 -20.70 -4.95
CA VAL A 197 22.18 -20.01 -4.95
C VAL A 197 22.44 -19.36 -3.61
N ALA A 198 21.43 -18.73 -3.01
CA ALA A 198 21.54 -18.17 -1.66
C ALA A 198 21.88 -19.25 -0.62
N LEU A 199 21.27 -20.43 -0.66
CA LEU A 199 21.60 -21.55 0.24
C LEU A 199 23.04 -22.06 0.03
N ALA A 200 23.54 -22.12 -1.21
CA ALA A 200 24.93 -22.47 -1.46
C ALA A 200 25.88 -21.44 -0.84
N VAL A 201 25.59 -20.15 -0.94
CA VAL A 201 26.38 -19.08 -0.30
C VAL A 201 26.32 -19.18 1.22
N VAL A 202 25.16 -19.46 1.82
CA VAL A 202 25.04 -19.74 3.27
C VAL A 202 25.98 -20.88 3.67
N THR A 203 25.99 -21.96 2.90
CA THR A 203 26.80 -23.16 3.18
C THR A 203 28.29 -22.87 3.11
N VAL A 204 28.72 -22.09 2.11
CA VAL A 204 30.12 -21.65 1.98
C VAL A 204 30.53 -20.77 3.15
N LEU A 205 29.74 -19.73 3.47
CA LEU A 205 30.02 -18.84 4.60
C LEU A 205 30.08 -19.62 5.92
N ALA A 206 29.18 -20.58 6.10
CA ALA A 206 29.14 -21.45 7.27
C ALA A 206 30.39 -22.32 7.42
N GLY A 207 30.81 -22.96 6.32
CA GLY A 207 32.04 -23.74 6.29
C GLY A 207 33.28 -22.88 6.57
N CYS A 208 33.34 -21.68 5.98
CA CYS A 208 34.46 -20.77 6.17
C CYS A 208 34.61 -20.32 7.64
N TRP A 209 33.53 -19.88 8.30
CA TRP A 209 33.65 -19.46 9.69
C TRP A 209 33.98 -20.64 10.61
N ALA A 210 33.44 -21.85 10.36
CA ALA A 210 33.73 -23.03 11.15
C ALA A 210 35.21 -23.43 11.06
N LEU A 211 35.78 -23.42 9.85
CA LEU A 211 37.20 -23.68 9.61
C LEU A 211 38.09 -22.65 10.32
N LEU A 212 37.75 -21.36 10.22
CA LEU A 212 38.49 -20.30 10.89
C LEU A 212 38.37 -20.39 12.42
N ALA A 213 37.21 -20.80 12.95
CA ALA A 213 37.01 -21.01 14.38
C ALA A 213 37.88 -22.18 14.89
N VAL A 214 37.96 -23.28 14.15
CA VAL A 214 38.86 -24.40 14.48
C VAL A 214 40.33 -23.96 14.49
N ALA A 215 40.73 -23.09 13.57
CA ALA A 215 42.10 -22.56 13.51
C ALA A 215 42.39 -21.49 14.59
N ALA A 216 41.36 -20.88 15.19
CA ALA A 216 41.52 -19.72 16.06
C ALA A 216 42.46 -19.97 17.25
N PRO A 217 42.40 -21.10 17.99
CA PRO A 217 43.29 -21.32 19.13
C PRO A 217 44.80 -21.35 18.79
N ALA A 218 45.15 -21.66 17.54
CA ALA A 218 46.54 -21.71 17.08
C ALA A 218 47.09 -20.34 16.69
N VAL A 219 46.22 -19.37 16.39
CA VAL A 219 46.59 -18.03 15.92
C VAL A 219 46.46 -16.99 17.03
N LEU A 220 45.51 -17.20 17.95
CA LEU A 220 45.21 -16.24 19.01
C LEU A 220 46.31 -16.24 20.08
N PRO A 221 46.68 -15.04 20.59
CA PRO A 221 47.82 -14.90 21.50
C PRO A 221 47.55 -15.48 22.89
N ARG A 222 46.29 -15.70 23.26
CA ARG A 222 45.89 -16.13 24.61
C ARG A 222 44.66 -17.03 24.56
N THR A 223 44.83 -18.28 24.97
CA THR A 223 43.81 -19.34 24.83
C THR A 223 43.75 -20.29 26.06
N PRO A 224 43.69 -19.79 27.31
CA PRO A 224 43.79 -20.61 28.51
C PRO A 224 42.64 -21.62 28.69
N GLY A 225 41.51 -21.43 28.00
CA GLY A 225 40.30 -22.25 28.19
C GLY A 225 39.95 -23.18 27.03
N THR A 226 40.94 -23.67 26.28
CA THR A 226 40.73 -24.59 25.14
C THR A 226 39.86 -25.81 25.47
N ALA A 227 39.94 -26.33 26.70
CA ALA A 227 39.13 -27.48 27.13
C ALA A 227 37.61 -27.26 27.01
N ALA A 228 37.13 -26.04 27.30
CA ALA A 228 35.71 -25.69 27.20
C ALA A 228 35.32 -25.13 25.82
N PHE A 229 36.31 -24.62 25.05
CA PHE A 229 36.11 -24.13 23.69
C PHE A 229 35.66 -25.23 22.72
N TRP A 230 36.35 -26.37 22.70
CA TRP A 230 36.09 -27.42 21.71
C TRP A 230 34.68 -28.03 21.78
N PRO A 231 34.15 -28.39 22.97
CA PRO A 231 32.78 -28.88 23.06
C PRO A 231 31.74 -27.84 22.60
N LEU A 232 31.90 -26.57 23.01
CA LEU A 232 30.99 -25.50 22.60
C LEU A 232 31.04 -25.25 21.09
N LEU A 233 32.25 -25.23 20.50
CA LEU A 233 32.42 -25.10 19.05
C LEU A 233 31.79 -26.29 18.30
N ALA A 234 31.97 -27.52 18.80
CA ALA A 234 31.34 -28.70 18.20
C ALA A 234 29.80 -28.59 18.20
N VAL A 235 29.20 -28.10 19.30
CA VAL A 235 27.76 -27.84 19.37
C VAL A 235 27.35 -26.74 18.38
N ALA A 236 28.08 -25.63 18.30
CA ALA A 236 27.77 -24.56 17.35
C ALA A 236 27.81 -25.06 15.89
N CYS A 237 28.86 -25.79 15.50
CA CYS A 237 28.99 -26.41 14.18
C CYS A 237 27.85 -27.40 13.90
N ALA A 238 27.48 -28.23 14.88
CA ALA A 238 26.37 -29.18 14.74
C ALA A 238 25.02 -28.46 14.52
N LEU A 239 24.76 -27.36 15.23
CA LEU A 239 23.55 -26.56 15.05
C LEU A 239 23.53 -25.86 13.68
N ALA A 240 24.66 -25.31 13.23
CA ALA A 240 24.78 -24.73 11.90
C ALA A 240 24.50 -25.77 10.80
N ALA A 241 25.10 -26.96 10.92
CA ALA A 241 24.87 -28.07 9.99
C ALA A 241 23.40 -28.53 10.01
N ALA A 242 22.78 -28.62 11.19
CA ALA A 242 21.36 -28.97 11.33
C ALA A 242 20.46 -27.92 10.65
N ALA A 243 20.73 -26.63 10.85
CA ALA A 243 19.97 -25.55 10.21
C ALA A 243 20.10 -25.58 8.68
N ILE A 244 21.31 -25.80 8.16
CA ILE A 244 21.57 -25.90 6.72
C ILE A 244 20.91 -27.16 6.13
N THR A 245 21.00 -28.30 6.81
CA THR A 245 20.36 -29.55 6.40
C THR A 245 18.85 -29.41 6.31
N LEU A 246 18.24 -28.67 7.24
CA LEU A 246 16.81 -28.37 7.21
C LEU A 246 16.41 -27.61 5.91
N LEU A 247 17.25 -26.68 5.45
CA LEU A 247 17.01 -25.90 4.24
C LEU A 247 17.24 -26.70 2.95
N TYR A 248 18.21 -27.62 2.95
CA TYR A 248 18.43 -28.54 1.81
C TYR A 248 17.28 -29.52 1.59
N ARG A 249 16.50 -29.84 2.64
CA ARG A 249 15.27 -30.66 2.52
C ARG A 249 14.10 -29.91 1.87
N GLY A 250 14.19 -28.59 1.73
CA GLY A 250 13.17 -27.75 1.12
C GLY A 250 13.29 -26.31 1.61
N ILE A 251 13.15 -25.35 0.69
CA ILE A 251 13.23 -23.91 0.99
C ILE A 251 11.82 -23.34 0.96
N ASP A 252 11.25 -23.11 2.14
CA ASP A 252 9.98 -22.42 2.37
C ASP A 252 10.10 -21.51 3.60
N PRO A 253 9.21 -20.50 3.76
CA PRO A 253 9.29 -19.53 4.86
C PRO A 253 9.30 -20.16 6.25
N GLY A 254 8.54 -21.25 6.48
CA GLY A 254 8.46 -21.93 7.77
C GLY A 254 9.73 -22.71 8.12
N ARG A 255 10.35 -23.39 7.14
CA ARG A 255 11.67 -24.03 7.32
C ARG A 255 12.76 -22.98 7.49
N ALA A 256 12.76 -21.90 6.71
CA ALA A 256 13.70 -20.79 6.86
C ALA A 256 13.61 -20.12 8.24
N LEU A 257 12.39 -19.93 8.78
CA LEU A 257 12.19 -19.44 10.13
C LEU A 257 12.79 -20.38 11.19
N ARG A 258 12.52 -21.69 11.09
CA ARG A 258 13.06 -22.69 12.03
C ARG A 258 14.58 -22.78 11.96
N ALA A 259 15.14 -22.80 10.75
CA ALA A 259 16.59 -22.78 10.54
C ALA A 259 17.23 -21.53 11.14
N HIS A 260 16.67 -20.34 10.88
CA HIS A 260 17.14 -19.11 11.50
C HIS A 260 16.99 -19.17 13.04
N GLY A 261 15.94 -19.80 13.56
CA GLY A 261 15.75 -20.07 14.99
C GLY A 261 16.89 -20.85 15.62
N VAL A 262 17.37 -21.89 14.92
CA VAL A 262 18.54 -22.68 15.33
C VAL A 262 19.81 -21.84 15.27
N LEU A 263 20.00 -21.04 14.22
CA LEU A 263 21.17 -20.17 14.06
C LEU A 263 21.25 -19.05 15.12
N VAL A 264 20.12 -18.64 15.70
CA VAL A 264 20.11 -17.70 16.83
C VAL A 264 20.65 -18.33 18.12
N LEU A 265 20.46 -19.63 18.33
CA LEU A 265 21.06 -20.36 19.44
C LEU A 265 22.55 -20.64 19.15
N GLU A 266 22.85 -21.10 17.93
CA GLU A 266 24.22 -21.36 17.45
C GLU A 266 25.15 -20.19 17.71
N ARG A 267 24.79 -18.98 17.29
CA ARG A 267 25.65 -17.80 17.45
C ARG A 267 25.96 -17.46 18.91
N THR A 268 25.03 -17.76 19.80
CA THR A 268 25.17 -17.55 21.25
C THR A 268 26.17 -18.55 21.82
N ILE A 269 26.10 -19.81 21.38
CA ILE A 269 27.06 -20.87 21.74
C ILE A 269 28.43 -20.58 21.16
N LEU A 270 28.52 -20.12 19.91
CA LEU A 270 29.79 -19.75 19.29
C LEU A 270 30.47 -18.60 20.04
N ALA A 271 29.73 -17.53 20.36
CA ALA A 271 30.27 -16.43 21.15
C ALA A 271 30.72 -16.91 22.54
N GLY A 272 29.92 -17.77 23.19
CA GLY A 272 30.28 -18.45 24.43
C GLY A 272 31.55 -19.30 24.33
N ALA A 273 31.78 -19.99 23.20
CA ALA A 273 33.00 -20.73 22.94
C ALA A 273 34.21 -19.80 22.98
N PHE A 274 34.16 -18.64 22.31
CA PHE A 274 35.26 -17.67 22.35
C PHE A 274 35.43 -17.01 23.73
N VAL A 275 34.37 -16.82 24.52
CA VAL A 275 34.50 -16.43 25.94
C VAL A 275 35.20 -17.53 26.74
N ALA A 276 34.86 -18.80 26.50
CA ALA A 276 35.50 -19.96 27.12
C ALA A 276 36.97 -20.04 26.74
N LEU A 277 37.31 -19.76 25.49
CA LEU A 277 38.69 -19.76 25.02
C LEU A 277 39.57 -18.78 25.82
N GLY A 278 39.05 -17.60 26.18
CA GLY A 278 39.78 -16.59 26.96
C GLY A 278 39.71 -16.76 28.49
N THR A 279 38.67 -17.39 29.05
CA THR A 279 38.44 -17.43 30.51
C THR A 279 38.39 -18.82 31.15
N GLY A 280 38.21 -19.87 30.35
CA GLY A 280 37.93 -21.22 30.84
C GLY A 280 36.46 -21.45 31.23
N PRO A 281 36.13 -22.66 31.70
CA PRO A 281 34.74 -23.09 31.89
C PRO A 281 34.00 -22.35 33.02
N ALA A 282 34.70 -21.97 34.09
CA ALA A 282 34.09 -21.43 35.30
C ALA A 282 33.33 -20.11 35.07
N PHE A 283 33.84 -19.27 34.16
CA PHE A 283 33.18 -18.02 33.79
C PHE A 283 32.30 -18.19 32.55
N ALA A 284 32.80 -18.90 31.53
CA ALA A 284 32.13 -18.97 30.24
C ALA A 284 30.86 -19.83 30.25
N LEU A 285 30.82 -20.94 30.97
CA LEU A 285 29.64 -21.82 30.98
C LEU A 285 28.43 -21.14 31.63
N PRO A 286 28.54 -20.48 32.81
CA PRO A 286 27.41 -19.77 33.41
C PRO A 286 26.89 -18.64 32.52
N VAL A 287 27.76 -17.77 31.99
CA VAL A 287 27.32 -16.64 31.17
C VAL A 287 26.69 -17.10 29.85
N THR A 288 27.24 -18.15 29.24
CA THR A 288 26.69 -18.74 28.01
C THR A 288 25.35 -19.42 28.29
N PHE A 289 25.24 -20.18 29.37
CA PHE A 289 24.00 -20.86 29.76
C PHE A 289 22.87 -19.87 30.03
N VAL A 290 23.13 -18.82 30.82
CA VAL A 290 22.14 -17.76 31.09
C VAL A 290 21.73 -17.06 29.80
N SER A 291 22.69 -16.72 28.93
CA SER A 291 22.43 -16.11 27.63
C SER A 291 21.58 -17.00 26.72
N LEU A 292 21.86 -18.31 26.72
CA LEU A 292 21.11 -19.30 25.95
C LEU A 292 19.68 -19.45 26.50
N ALA A 293 19.51 -19.51 27.82
CA ALA A 293 18.22 -19.62 28.47
C ALA A 293 17.34 -18.41 28.18
N VAL A 294 17.88 -17.19 28.31
CA VAL A 294 17.17 -15.94 27.96
C VAL A 294 16.82 -15.93 26.47
N THR A 295 17.77 -16.31 25.62
CA THR A 295 17.57 -16.34 24.17
C THR A 295 16.47 -17.32 23.77
N TRP A 296 16.53 -18.55 24.30
CA TRP A 296 15.57 -19.61 24.04
C TRP A 296 14.18 -19.28 24.57
N ALA A 297 14.08 -18.78 25.81
CA ALA A 297 12.82 -18.40 26.42
C ALA A 297 12.15 -17.24 25.67
N ALA A 298 12.91 -16.19 25.33
CA ALA A 298 12.39 -15.08 24.54
C ALA A 298 11.98 -15.52 23.12
N GLN A 299 12.74 -16.44 22.51
CA GLN A 299 12.41 -16.98 21.20
C GLN A 299 11.07 -17.72 21.22
N HIS A 300 10.82 -18.56 22.22
CA HIS A 300 9.54 -19.27 22.39
C HIS A 300 8.41 -18.32 22.79
N ALA A 301 8.68 -17.33 23.63
CA ALA A 301 7.65 -16.46 24.15
C ALA A 301 7.14 -15.43 23.14
N MET A 302 7.96 -14.94 22.20
CA MET A 302 7.53 -13.81 21.35
C MET A 302 7.85 -13.92 19.87
N ARG A 303 8.76 -14.78 19.42
CA ARG A 303 9.28 -14.67 18.05
C ARG A 303 8.23 -14.96 16.98
N GLU A 304 7.42 -16.00 17.18
CA GLU A 304 6.32 -16.33 16.26
C GLU A 304 5.31 -15.18 16.19
N ARG A 305 4.87 -14.66 17.36
CA ARG A 305 3.95 -13.52 17.44
C ARG A 305 4.51 -12.23 16.84
N TYR A 306 5.81 -12.00 16.98
CA TYR A 306 6.47 -10.82 16.43
C TYR A 306 6.57 -10.89 14.91
N GLU A 307 6.85 -12.07 14.35
CA GLU A 307 7.04 -12.23 12.91
C GLU A 307 5.71 -12.38 12.15
N PHE A 308 4.71 -13.06 12.73
CA PHE A 308 3.45 -13.41 12.04
C PHE A 308 2.17 -12.85 12.70
N GLY A 309 2.28 -12.20 13.86
CA GLY A 309 1.12 -11.78 14.66
C GLY A 309 0.60 -12.90 15.57
N SER A 310 -0.47 -12.65 16.31
CA SER A 310 -1.05 -13.61 17.27
C SER A 310 -1.81 -14.79 16.64
N GLY A 311 -1.69 -14.99 15.33
CA GLY A 311 -2.19 -16.19 14.63
C GLY A 311 -1.17 -17.33 14.72
N ASP A 312 -1.65 -18.55 14.95
CA ASP A 312 -0.85 -19.78 15.01
C ASP A 312 -0.05 -20.00 13.70
N PRO A 313 1.29 -20.17 13.74
CA PRO A 313 2.11 -20.38 12.55
C PRO A 313 2.17 -21.84 12.06
N ARG A 314 1.42 -22.79 12.64
CA ARG A 314 1.41 -24.21 12.23
C ARG A 314 0.01 -24.81 12.01
N GLY A 315 -1.03 -24.00 12.05
CA GLY A 315 -2.36 -24.37 11.60
C GLY A 315 -2.63 -23.74 10.25
N ASP A 316 -3.15 -24.53 9.30
CA ASP A 316 -3.87 -24.02 8.14
C ASP A 316 -5.01 -23.11 8.62
N HIS A 317 -4.72 -21.81 8.72
CA HIS A 317 -5.69 -20.78 8.98
C HIS A 317 -5.55 -19.66 7.94
N SER A 318 -5.72 -20.05 6.67
CA SER A 318 -6.76 -19.32 5.93
C SER A 318 -8.05 -19.51 6.74
N PRO A 319 -8.85 -18.49 7.08
CA PRO A 319 -10.11 -18.68 7.77
C PRO A 319 -11.02 -19.50 6.85
N SER A 320 -10.97 -20.82 6.93
CA SER A 320 -11.96 -21.66 6.28
C SER A 320 -13.27 -21.48 7.05
N PRO A 321 -14.41 -21.15 6.41
CA PRO A 321 -15.69 -21.58 6.92
C PRO A 321 -15.70 -23.08 6.64
N GLY A 322 -15.16 -23.87 7.58
CA GLY A 322 -15.12 -25.32 7.43
C GLY A 322 -16.48 -25.94 7.76
N SER A 323 -17.34 -25.20 8.46
CA SER A 323 -18.62 -25.70 8.96
C SER A 323 -19.78 -24.74 8.69
N ARG A 324 -21.00 -25.28 8.68
CA ARG A 324 -22.27 -24.52 8.65
C ARG A 324 -22.29 -23.44 9.74
N HIS A 325 -21.75 -23.78 10.91
CA HIS A 325 -21.69 -22.89 12.08
C HIS A 325 -20.83 -21.64 11.85
N ASP A 326 -19.72 -21.74 11.11
CA ASP A 326 -18.83 -20.60 10.86
C ASP A 326 -19.48 -19.55 9.95
N VAL A 327 -20.17 -20.02 8.90
CA VAL A 327 -20.90 -19.14 7.97
C VAL A 327 -22.03 -18.44 8.70
N LEU A 328 -22.82 -19.19 9.49
CA LEU A 328 -23.93 -18.63 10.27
C LEU A 328 -23.43 -17.63 11.32
N SER A 329 -22.39 -17.97 12.08
CA SER A 329 -21.81 -17.09 13.10
C SER A 329 -21.28 -15.78 12.51
N TYR A 330 -20.67 -15.83 11.32
CA TYR A 330 -20.24 -14.62 10.62
C TYR A 330 -21.43 -13.75 10.22
N VAL A 331 -22.44 -14.35 9.59
CA VAL A 331 -23.65 -13.64 9.15
C VAL A 331 -24.37 -13.01 10.34
N ASP A 332 -24.57 -13.75 11.42
CA ASP A 332 -25.21 -13.27 12.64
C ASP A 332 -24.40 -12.11 13.27
N ALA A 333 -23.08 -12.23 13.36
CA ALA A 333 -22.22 -11.14 13.85
C ALA A 333 -22.32 -9.87 13.00
N ARG A 334 -22.45 -10.01 11.67
CA ARG A 334 -22.67 -8.86 10.77
C ARG A 334 -24.04 -8.24 10.92
N LEU A 335 -25.08 -9.05 11.10
CA LEU A 335 -26.42 -8.55 11.35
C LEU A 335 -26.49 -7.78 12.68
N VAL A 336 -25.83 -8.26 13.73
CA VAL A 336 -25.70 -7.53 15.01
C VAL A 336 -24.94 -6.21 14.83
N ALA A 337 -23.86 -6.18 14.04
CA ALA A 337 -23.13 -4.95 13.74
C ALA A 337 -23.94 -3.93 12.90
N LEU A 338 -24.98 -4.40 12.20
CA LEU A 338 -25.91 -3.57 11.43
C LEU A 338 -27.18 -3.22 12.23
N GLU A 339 -27.39 -3.83 13.40
CA GLU A 339 -28.55 -3.59 14.24
C GLU A 339 -28.56 -2.13 14.73
N GLY A 340 -29.67 -1.42 14.50
CA GLY A 340 -29.80 0.01 14.80
C GLY A 340 -29.19 0.95 13.75
N ARG A 341 -28.51 0.45 12.71
CA ARG A 341 -28.04 1.26 11.57
C ARG A 341 -29.06 1.19 10.44
N ARG A 342 -29.68 2.32 10.09
CA ARG A 342 -30.52 2.43 8.89
C ARG A 342 -29.63 2.53 7.65
N LEU A 343 -29.64 1.50 6.82
CA LEU A 343 -28.93 1.48 5.54
C LEU A 343 -29.78 2.23 4.50
N THR A 344 -29.53 3.54 4.35
CA THR A 344 -30.26 4.42 3.41
C THR A 344 -30.26 3.89 1.98
N ALA A 345 -29.19 3.18 1.58
CA ALA A 345 -29.11 2.53 0.28
C ALA A 345 -30.07 1.35 0.08
N LEU A 346 -30.67 0.82 1.16
CA LEU A 346 -31.68 -0.24 1.14
C LEU A 346 -33.09 0.29 1.42
N ASP A 347 -33.27 1.60 1.58
CA ASP A 347 -34.58 2.20 1.81
C ASP A 347 -35.52 1.97 0.61
N GLY A 348 -36.73 1.49 0.89
CA GLY A 348 -37.72 1.14 -0.15
C GLY A 348 -37.39 -0.14 -0.94
N TRP A 349 -36.35 -0.88 -0.56
CA TRP A 349 -36.02 -2.18 -1.14
C TRP A 349 -36.48 -3.32 -0.21
N GLU A 350 -37.77 -3.64 -0.29
CA GLU A 350 -38.35 -4.76 0.47
C GLU A 350 -38.13 -6.09 -0.27
N ARG A 351 -37.29 -6.97 0.26
CA ARG A 351 -36.96 -8.26 -0.39
C ARG A 351 -36.71 -9.39 0.58
N ARG A 352 -37.19 -10.57 0.18
CA ARG A 352 -36.70 -11.87 0.67
C ARG A 352 -35.49 -12.30 -0.13
N ILE A 353 -34.41 -12.64 0.57
CA ILE A 353 -33.14 -13.11 0.01
C ILE A 353 -32.85 -14.50 0.59
N ASP A 354 -32.92 -15.53 -0.25
CA ASP A 354 -32.59 -16.89 0.10
C ASP A 354 -31.14 -17.19 -0.33
N VAL A 355 -30.27 -17.53 0.62
CA VAL A 355 -28.85 -17.83 0.38
C VAL A 355 -28.61 -19.32 0.58
N GLU A 356 -28.00 -19.95 -0.41
CA GLU A 356 -27.61 -21.36 -0.42
C GLU A 356 -26.08 -21.50 -0.54
N VAL A 357 -25.46 -22.20 0.40
CA VAL A 357 -24.04 -22.59 0.36
C VAL A 357 -23.98 -24.08 0.02
N THR A 358 -23.76 -24.35 -1.25
CA THR A 358 -24.07 -25.65 -1.90
C THR A 358 -23.24 -26.82 -1.38
N ASP A 359 -21.97 -26.59 -1.05
CA ASP A 359 -21.03 -27.59 -0.52
C ASP A 359 -21.17 -27.84 1.00
N LEU A 360 -21.98 -27.03 1.70
CA LEU A 360 -22.30 -27.22 3.13
C LEU A 360 -23.76 -27.62 3.36
N ASP A 361 -24.56 -27.77 2.29
CA ASP A 361 -26.01 -27.97 2.34
C ASP A 361 -26.73 -26.96 3.25
N LEU A 362 -26.16 -25.75 3.35
CA LEU A 362 -26.64 -24.70 4.24
C LEU A 362 -27.58 -23.77 3.46
N ARG A 363 -28.76 -23.53 4.02
CA ARG A 363 -29.73 -22.56 3.50
C ARG A 363 -30.10 -21.57 4.59
N MET A 364 -30.17 -20.29 4.24
CA MET A 364 -30.60 -19.23 5.15
C MET A 364 -31.44 -18.21 4.40
N THR A 365 -32.36 -17.56 5.12
CA THR A 365 -33.21 -16.50 4.57
C THR A 365 -32.97 -15.18 5.30
N LEU A 366 -32.72 -14.13 4.53
CA LEU A 366 -32.64 -12.75 4.99
C LEU A 366 -33.84 -11.96 4.46
N LEU A 367 -34.34 -11.02 5.26
CA LEU A 367 -35.36 -10.05 4.90
C LEU A 367 -34.75 -8.66 4.94
N ALA A 368 -34.84 -7.94 3.83
CA ALA A 368 -34.58 -6.51 3.74
C ALA A 368 -35.90 -5.77 3.86
N GLU A 369 -36.08 -4.96 4.91
CA GLU A 369 -37.28 -4.15 5.14
C GLU A 369 -36.89 -2.82 5.79
N HIS A 370 -37.44 -1.70 5.30
CA HIS A 370 -37.24 -0.36 5.88
C HIS A 370 -35.77 0.03 6.13
N GLY A 371 -34.85 -0.37 5.25
CA GLY A 371 -33.42 -0.08 5.39
C GLY A 371 -32.70 -0.93 6.45
N ALA A 372 -33.36 -1.95 7.00
CA ALA A 372 -32.79 -2.93 7.91
C ALA A 372 -32.70 -4.32 7.25
N ILE A 373 -31.81 -5.17 7.77
CA ILE A 373 -31.65 -6.56 7.32
C ILE A 373 -31.82 -7.46 8.52
N LEU A 374 -32.74 -8.41 8.41
CA LEU A 374 -33.09 -9.36 9.46
C LEU A 374 -32.91 -10.78 8.94
N ARG A 375 -32.41 -11.70 9.76
CA ARG A 375 -32.45 -13.12 9.45
C ARG A 375 -33.74 -13.72 9.97
N VAL A 376 -34.43 -14.50 9.14
CA VAL A 376 -35.62 -15.25 9.57
C VAL A 376 -35.16 -16.51 10.29
N PRO A 377 -35.55 -16.73 11.56
CA PRO A 377 -35.32 -18.00 12.22
C PRO A 377 -36.14 -19.09 11.53
N CYS A 378 -35.48 -20.16 11.07
CA CYS A 378 -36.16 -21.36 10.60
C CYS A 378 -35.99 -22.46 11.65
N ASP A 379 -37.07 -23.15 12.00
CA ASP A 379 -37.00 -24.33 12.87
C ASP A 379 -36.31 -25.47 12.11
N GLY A 380 -35.14 -25.91 12.59
CA GLY A 380 -34.36 -27.00 12.03
C GLY A 380 -33.33 -26.54 10.98
N ASP A 381 -32.12 -26.23 11.44
CA ASP A 381 -30.93 -26.13 10.59
C ASP A 381 -30.51 -27.49 9.97
N ASP A 382 -31.32 -28.55 10.16
CA ASP A 382 -31.25 -29.85 9.50
C ASP A 382 -32.63 -30.20 8.88
N ALA A 383 -32.66 -30.27 7.54
CA ALA A 383 -33.69 -30.85 6.67
C ALA A 383 -35.19 -30.65 6.99
N GLY A 384 -35.87 -29.83 6.17
CA GLY A 384 -37.24 -30.11 5.72
C GLY A 384 -38.27 -28.99 5.89
N THR A 385 -38.64 -28.40 4.74
CA THR A 385 -39.81 -27.51 4.50
C THR A 385 -39.66 -26.03 4.89
N MET A 386 -39.77 -25.15 3.89
CA MET A 386 -39.73 -23.69 4.02
C MET A 386 -40.95 -23.17 4.82
N PRO A 387 -40.79 -22.27 5.80
CA PRO A 387 -41.92 -21.61 6.43
C PRO A 387 -42.69 -20.75 5.43
N ALA A 388 -44.02 -20.76 5.56
CA ALA A 388 -44.97 -20.03 4.71
C ALA A 388 -44.71 -18.51 4.75
N PRO A 389 -45.00 -17.78 3.66
CA PRO A 389 -44.63 -16.39 3.51
C PRO A 389 -45.41 -15.50 4.49
N VAL A 390 -44.68 -14.82 5.37
CA VAL A 390 -45.16 -13.62 6.07
C VAL A 390 -44.26 -12.48 5.64
N VAL A 391 -44.69 -11.75 4.62
CA VAL A 391 -44.92 -10.29 4.60
C VAL A 391 -45.31 -9.90 3.16
N THR A 392 -46.29 -9.01 3.12
CA THR A 392 -47.14 -8.50 2.06
C THR A 392 -46.39 -7.73 0.96
N GLY A 393 -46.60 -8.07 -0.32
CA GLY A 393 -46.17 -7.20 -1.44
C GLY A 393 -45.40 -7.82 -2.62
N ALA A 394 -45.80 -9.00 -3.10
CA ALA A 394 -45.66 -9.47 -4.50
C ALA A 394 -44.35 -9.20 -5.28
N ARG A 395 -43.18 -9.53 -4.73
CA ARG A 395 -41.94 -9.67 -5.55
C ARG A 395 -41.28 -11.03 -5.31
N PRO A 396 -40.81 -11.71 -6.38
CA PRO A 396 -40.18 -13.01 -6.26
C PRO A 396 -38.91 -12.93 -5.38
N PRO A 397 -38.57 -13.98 -4.64
CA PRO A 397 -37.39 -14.00 -3.79
C PRO A 397 -36.12 -13.95 -4.64
N VAL A 398 -35.10 -13.27 -4.12
CA VAL A 398 -33.75 -13.33 -4.66
C VAL A 398 -33.07 -14.55 -4.07
N THR A 399 -32.59 -15.45 -4.91
CA THR A 399 -31.79 -16.62 -4.56
C THR A 399 -30.33 -16.36 -4.89
N ILE A 400 -29.46 -16.57 -3.92
CA ILE A 400 -27.99 -16.48 -4.05
C ILE A 400 -27.41 -17.86 -3.77
N SER A 401 -26.67 -18.41 -4.73
CA SER A 401 -26.01 -19.71 -4.61
C SER A 401 -24.49 -19.53 -4.69
N THR A 402 -23.76 -20.09 -3.72
CA THR A 402 -22.30 -19.99 -3.59
C THR A 402 -21.70 -21.27 -3.00
N THR A 403 -20.38 -21.34 -2.89
CA THR A 403 -19.66 -22.37 -2.13
C THR A 403 -19.03 -21.78 -0.87
N ALA A 404 -18.66 -22.59 0.11
CA ALA A 404 -17.97 -22.16 1.32
C ALA A 404 -16.62 -21.52 0.99
N GLY A 405 -15.91 -22.08 0.00
CA GLY A 405 -14.66 -21.51 -0.51
C GLY A 405 -14.85 -20.12 -1.12
N THR A 406 -15.90 -19.93 -1.92
CA THR A 406 -16.22 -18.62 -2.51
C THR A 406 -16.71 -17.62 -1.46
N PHE A 407 -17.58 -18.05 -0.54
CA PHE A 407 -18.04 -17.22 0.60
C PHE A 407 -16.86 -16.73 1.43
N ARG A 408 -15.92 -17.62 1.74
CA ARG A 408 -14.68 -17.30 2.44
C ARG A 408 -13.88 -16.22 1.73
N ASP A 409 -13.58 -16.45 0.46
CA ASP A 409 -12.67 -15.60 -0.29
C ASP A 409 -13.24 -14.18 -0.42
N ILE A 410 -14.57 -14.05 -0.40
CA ILE A 410 -15.29 -12.77 -0.43
C ILE A 410 -15.36 -12.09 0.93
N PHE A 411 -15.88 -12.79 1.95
CA PHE A 411 -16.35 -12.20 3.21
C PHE A 411 -15.36 -12.33 4.37
N LEU A 412 -14.51 -13.37 4.35
CA LEU A 412 -13.56 -13.65 5.42
C LEU A 412 -12.12 -13.23 5.07
N LEU A 413 -11.74 -13.38 3.79
CA LEU A 413 -10.37 -13.19 3.34
C LEU A 413 -10.15 -11.95 2.47
N GLY A 414 -11.20 -11.40 1.88
CA GLY A 414 -11.08 -10.30 0.91
C GLY A 414 -10.21 -10.63 -0.30
N ARG A 415 -9.96 -11.91 -0.60
CA ARG A 415 -9.18 -12.41 -1.75
C ARG A 415 -9.91 -12.18 -3.08
N THR A 416 -11.24 -12.08 -3.02
CA THR A 416 -12.09 -11.73 -4.15
C THR A 416 -13.25 -10.87 -3.63
N ASN A 417 -14.07 -10.34 -4.52
CA ASN A 417 -15.25 -9.58 -4.17
C ASN A 417 -16.50 -10.21 -4.78
N PRO A 418 -17.71 -9.90 -4.28
CA PRO A 418 -18.93 -10.55 -4.76
C PRO A 418 -19.22 -10.29 -6.24
N ARG A 419 -18.84 -9.12 -6.76
CA ARG A 419 -19.02 -8.75 -8.17
C ARG A 419 -18.10 -9.57 -9.07
N ARG A 420 -16.83 -9.74 -8.70
CA ARG A 420 -15.87 -10.62 -9.39
C ARG A 420 -16.38 -12.06 -9.35
N ALA A 421 -16.79 -12.55 -8.18
CA ALA A 421 -17.32 -13.91 -8.04
C ALA A 421 -18.60 -14.14 -8.85
N TYR A 422 -19.47 -13.14 -8.99
CA TYR A 422 -20.64 -13.21 -9.88
C TYR A 422 -20.22 -13.24 -11.36
N LEU A 423 -19.34 -12.33 -11.79
CA LEU A 423 -18.87 -12.25 -13.17
C LEU A 423 -18.05 -13.48 -13.61
N THR A 424 -17.36 -14.16 -12.68
CA THR A 424 -16.63 -15.42 -12.94
C THR A 424 -17.51 -16.67 -12.77
N GLY A 425 -18.79 -16.52 -12.43
CA GLY A 425 -19.72 -17.63 -12.23
C GLY A 425 -19.54 -18.43 -10.93
N ALA A 426 -18.69 -17.96 -10.02
CA ALA A 426 -18.47 -18.55 -8.69
C ALA A 426 -19.63 -18.25 -7.70
N ILE A 427 -20.37 -17.17 -7.94
CA ILE A 427 -21.67 -16.90 -7.33
C ILE A 427 -22.73 -16.90 -8.43
N LYS A 428 -23.87 -17.54 -8.18
CA LYS A 428 -25.06 -17.48 -9.04
C LYS A 428 -26.18 -16.76 -8.33
N MET A 429 -26.89 -15.88 -9.04
CA MET A 429 -28.02 -15.13 -8.49
C MET A 429 -29.17 -15.05 -9.50
N ASN A 430 -30.41 -15.10 -9.03
CA ASN A 430 -31.60 -14.80 -9.85
C ASN A 430 -32.12 -13.36 -9.61
N ALA A 431 -31.21 -12.40 -9.46
CA ALA A 431 -31.53 -11.02 -9.12
C ALA A 431 -31.74 -10.16 -10.39
N SER A 432 -32.72 -9.24 -10.36
CA SER A 432 -32.80 -8.19 -11.38
C SER A 432 -31.59 -7.23 -11.28
N ALA A 433 -31.31 -6.45 -12.32
CA ALA A 433 -30.24 -5.44 -12.28
C ALA A 433 -30.40 -4.48 -11.09
N ARG A 434 -31.64 -4.14 -10.73
CA ARG A 434 -31.95 -3.32 -9.54
C ARG A 434 -31.65 -4.07 -8.25
N ASP A 435 -32.00 -5.35 -8.14
CA ASP A 435 -31.71 -6.13 -6.93
C ASP A 435 -30.20 -6.36 -6.77
N MET A 436 -29.47 -6.57 -7.86
CA MET A 436 -28.00 -6.70 -7.86
C MET A 436 -27.29 -5.48 -7.25
N LEU A 437 -27.81 -4.26 -7.48
CA LEU A 437 -27.25 -3.03 -6.89
C LEU A 437 -27.36 -3.04 -5.36
N HIS A 438 -28.53 -3.42 -4.84
CA HIS A 438 -28.78 -3.46 -3.39
C HIS A 438 -28.04 -4.63 -2.71
N ILE A 439 -27.93 -5.77 -3.39
CA ILE A 439 -27.16 -6.93 -2.91
C ILE A 439 -25.67 -6.60 -2.84
N ASN A 440 -25.13 -5.87 -3.83
CA ASN A 440 -23.72 -5.46 -3.81
C ASN A 440 -23.42 -4.50 -2.65
N GLN A 441 -24.34 -3.56 -2.38
CA GLN A 441 -24.28 -2.68 -1.20
C GLN A 441 -24.31 -3.49 0.10
N LEU A 442 -25.25 -4.42 0.22
CA LEU A 442 -25.35 -5.32 1.37
C LEU A 442 -24.06 -6.11 1.61
N PHE A 443 -23.47 -6.66 0.55
CA PHE A 443 -22.21 -7.38 0.66
C PHE A 443 -21.03 -6.49 1.05
N ASN A 444 -20.99 -5.24 0.58
CA ASN A 444 -19.96 -4.31 1.00
C ASN A 444 -20.08 -3.96 2.49
N GLU A 445 -21.29 -3.78 3.01
CA GLU A 445 -21.51 -3.61 4.46
C GLU A 445 -21.03 -4.84 5.24
N PHE A 446 -21.33 -6.05 4.77
CA PHE A 446 -20.85 -7.29 5.41
C PHE A 446 -19.32 -7.41 5.38
N ARG A 447 -18.66 -6.90 4.34
CA ARG A 447 -17.19 -6.93 4.19
C ARG A 447 -16.45 -5.88 5.04
N ARG A 448 -17.11 -4.86 5.56
CA ARG A 448 -16.45 -3.84 6.39
C ARG A 448 -15.93 -4.46 7.70
N THR A 449 -14.63 -4.48 7.91
CA THR A 449 -14.03 -4.78 9.22
C THR A 449 -14.19 -3.56 10.13
N ASP A 450 -14.68 -3.72 11.36
CA ASP A 450 -14.81 -2.65 12.37
C ASP A 450 -13.46 -2.03 12.82
N ALA A 451 -12.38 -2.31 12.10
CA ALA A 451 -11.11 -1.62 12.20
C ALA A 451 -11.19 -0.25 11.49
N GLY A 452 -11.84 0.69 12.17
CA GLY A 452 -11.94 2.07 11.71
C GLY A 452 -13.35 2.59 11.79
N ALA A 453 -13.84 2.78 13.02
CA ALA A 453 -14.43 4.08 13.29
C ALA A 453 -13.34 5.13 13.01
N VAL A 454 -13.17 5.49 11.73
CA VAL A 454 -12.90 6.88 11.40
C VAL A 454 -14.05 7.57 12.11
N THR A 455 -13.76 8.24 13.23
CA THR A 455 -14.66 9.26 13.74
C THR A 455 -15.08 10.03 12.50
N PRO A 456 -16.38 10.12 12.16
CA PRO A 456 -16.79 10.95 11.06
C PRO A 456 -16.04 12.26 11.28
N VAL A 457 -15.07 12.56 10.42
CA VAL A 457 -14.63 13.94 10.33
C VAL A 457 -15.93 14.58 9.91
N GLU A 458 -16.53 15.36 10.79
CA GLU A 458 -17.57 16.30 10.40
C GLU A 458 -16.92 17.17 9.34
N VAL A 459 -16.95 16.70 8.10
CA VAL A 459 -17.06 17.57 6.95
C VAL A 459 -18.33 18.30 7.28
N ARG A 460 -18.18 19.54 7.79
CA ARG A 460 -19.31 20.43 7.99
C ARG A 460 -20.05 20.39 6.67
N GLU A 461 -21.23 19.74 6.65
CA GLU A 461 -22.05 19.72 5.46
C GLU A 461 -22.22 21.19 5.10
N PRO A 462 -21.72 21.65 3.94
CA PRO A 462 -22.12 22.97 3.50
C PRO A 462 -23.64 22.92 3.49
N GLU A 463 -24.26 23.79 4.29
CA GLU A 463 -25.72 23.98 4.29
C GLU A 463 -26.17 23.86 2.84
N PRO A 464 -26.94 22.81 2.49
CA PRO A 464 -27.29 22.59 1.10
C PRO A 464 -27.94 23.89 0.65
N PHE A 465 -27.40 24.50 -0.42
CA PHE A 465 -28.03 25.64 -1.06
C PHE A 465 -29.48 25.21 -1.36
N SER A 466 -30.40 25.63 -0.49
CA SER A 466 -31.74 25.07 -0.49
C SER A 466 -32.52 25.67 -1.65
N GLU A 467 -33.26 24.77 -2.31
CA GLU A 467 -34.46 25.04 -3.11
C GLU A 467 -34.28 25.69 -4.49
N ALA A 468 -33.86 24.88 -5.48
CA ALA A 468 -34.49 24.70 -6.82
C ALA A 468 -33.55 23.89 -7.76
N GLY A 469 -33.95 22.66 -8.14
CA GLY A 469 -33.08 21.57 -8.64
C GLY A 469 -32.46 21.70 -10.05
N PRO A 470 -31.47 20.84 -10.38
CA PRO A 470 -31.75 19.65 -11.20
C PRO A 470 -30.94 18.39 -10.81
N GLY A 471 -31.62 17.23 -10.76
CA GLY A 471 -31.02 15.89 -10.76
C GLY A 471 -30.20 15.50 -9.53
N ALA A 472 -30.71 14.58 -8.71
CA ALA A 472 -29.84 13.88 -7.75
C ALA A 472 -28.84 13.02 -8.54
N LEU A 473 -27.60 12.90 -8.04
CA LEU A 473 -26.68 11.89 -8.56
C LEU A 473 -27.36 10.52 -8.52
N PRO A 474 -27.07 9.62 -9.49
CA PRO A 474 -27.57 8.27 -9.41
C PRO A 474 -27.05 7.60 -8.12
N PRO A 475 -27.80 6.63 -7.56
CA PRO A 475 -27.37 5.92 -6.34
C PRO A 475 -25.99 5.25 -6.46
N MET A 476 -25.54 4.97 -7.68
CA MET A 476 -24.22 4.42 -7.97
C MET A 476 -23.67 5.09 -9.24
N VAL A 477 -22.40 5.51 -9.17
CA VAL A 477 -21.61 6.00 -10.30
C VAL A 477 -20.49 5.00 -10.60
N VAL A 478 -20.42 4.49 -11.83
CA VAL A 478 -19.32 3.63 -12.29
C VAL A 478 -18.21 4.48 -12.88
N ILE A 479 -17.08 4.54 -12.20
CA ILE A 479 -15.87 5.21 -12.70
C ILE A 479 -15.11 4.26 -13.62
N SER A 480 -14.80 4.73 -14.82
CA SER A 480 -13.96 4.03 -15.78
C SER A 480 -12.70 4.84 -16.04
N ASP A 481 -11.54 4.26 -15.79
CA ASP A 481 -10.27 4.87 -16.17
C ASP A 481 -9.91 4.52 -17.61
N THR A 482 -9.49 5.50 -18.40
CA THR A 482 -9.00 5.33 -19.79
C THR A 482 -7.57 5.85 -19.96
N THR A 483 -6.78 5.91 -18.89
CA THR A 483 -5.38 6.35 -18.93
C THR A 483 -4.54 5.44 -19.83
N LEU A 484 -4.81 4.13 -19.80
CA LEU A 484 -4.08 3.12 -20.59
C LEU A 484 -4.49 3.05 -22.07
N ARG A 485 -5.59 3.70 -22.46
CA ARG A 485 -6.09 3.73 -23.83
C ARG A 485 -6.07 5.14 -24.39
N ASP A 486 -6.96 6.02 -23.93
CA ASP A 486 -7.03 7.40 -24.41
C ASP A 486 -5.80 8.19 -23.97
N GLY A 487 -5.34 7.98 -22.73
CA GLY A 487 -4.16 8.64 -22.20
C GLY A 487 -2.89 8.40 -23.02
N GLU A 488 -2.76 7.22 -23.62
CA GLU A 488 -1.64 6.89 -24.51
C GLU A 488 -1.75 7.55 -25.89
N GLN A 489 -2.93 8.00 -26.30
CA GLN A 489 -3.11 8.78 -27.54
C GLN A 489 -2.63 10.24 -27.39
N MET A 490 -2.19 10.63 -26.20
CA MET A 490 -1.48 11.89 -26.02
C MET A 490 -0.19 11.91 -26.87
N PRO A 491 0.07 13.00 -27.63
CA PRO A 491 1.25 13.06 -28.48
C PRO A 491 2.57 12.83 -27.74
N GLY A 492 3.32 11.81 -28.17
CA GLY A 492 4.64 11.48 -27.61
C GLY A 492 4.61 10.53 -26.40
N VAL A 493 3.44 10.05 -25.99
CA VAL A 493 3.28 9.02 -24.96
C VAL A 493 3.16 7.65 -25.62
N ALA A 494 3.89 6.67 -25.08
CA ALA A 494 3.74 5.26 -25.40
C ALA A 494 4.18 4.46 -24.18
N PHE A 495 3.31 3.60 -23.65
CA PHE A 495 3.59 2.81 -22.47
C PHE A 495 4.09 1.43 -22.89
N ALA A 496 5.21 0.99 -22.31
CA ALA A 496 5.65 -0.39 -22.45
C ALA A 496 4.62 -1.34 -21.79
N PRO A 497 4.51 -2.61 -22.26
CA PRO A 497 3.58 -3.58 -21.67
C PRO A 497 3.69 -3.71 -20.15
N GLU A 498 4.91 -3.69 -19.60
CA GLU A 498 5.13 -3.78 -18.15
C GLU A 498 4.66 -2.53 -17.41
N GLU A 499 4.82 -1.35 -18.02
CA GLU A 499 4.31 -0.09 -17.49
C GLU A 499 2.78 -0.06 -17.49
N LYS A 500 2.16 -0.60 -18.55
CA LYS A 500 0.70 -0.74 -18.63
C LYS A 500 0.17 -1.66 -17.54
N VAL A 501 0.81 -2.80 -17.30
CA VAL A 501 0.42 -3.74 -16.23
C VAL A 501 0.59 -3.10 -14.85
N GLU A 502 1.69 -2.37 -14.62
CA GLU A 502 1.93 -1.68 -13.35
C GLU A 502 0.90 -0.56 -13.10
N LEU A 503 0.62 0.25 -14.11
CA LEU A 503 -0.39 1.29 -14.01
C LEU A 503 -1.79 0.70 -13.81
N ALA A 504 -2.14 -0.39 -14.49
CA ALA A 504 -3.39 -1.12 -14.26
C ALA A 504 -3.50 -1.65 -12.82
N ARG A 505 -2.42 -2.18 -12.24
CA ARG A 505 -2.38 -2.60 -10.83
C ARG A 505 -2.64 -1.44 -9.89
N ARG A 506 -2.06 -0.26 -10.15
CA ARG A 506 -2.26 0.93 -9.32
C ARG A 506 -3.68 1.46 -9.41
N LEU A 507 -4.27 1.47 -10.61
CA LEU A 507 -5.67 1.82 -10.83
C LEU A 507 -6.62 0.85 -10.09
N ALA A 508 -6.34 -0.46 -10.16
CA ALA A 508 -7.10 -1.45 -9.41
C ALA A 508 -6.93 -1.31 -7.89
N ALA A 509 -5.71 -1.04 -7.40
CA ALA A 509 -5.44 -0.81 -5.99
C ALA A 509 -6.10 0.47 -5.45
N LEU A 510 -6.23 1.50 -6.29
CA LEU A 510 -7.02 2.70 -6.00
C LEU A 510 -8.52 2.37 -5.84
N GLY A 511 -8.99 1.25 -6.39
CA GLY A 511 -10.39 0.83 -6.35
C GLY A 511 -11.19 1.18 -7.61
N VAL A 512 -10.53 1.52 -8.73
CA VAL A 512 -11.21 1.82 -9.99
C VAL A 512 -11.92 0.55 -10.50
N PRO A 513 -13.25 0.57 -10.70
CA PRO A 513 -13.99 -0.64 -11.01
C PRO A 513 -13.87 -1.09 -12.47
N LEU A 514 -13.54 -0.19 -13.40
CA LEU A 514 -13.41 -0.47 -14.82
C LEU A 514 -12.15 0.22 -15.37
N ILE A 515 -11.26 -0.55 -15.99
CA ILE A 515 -10.04 -0.06 -16.63
C ILE A 515 -10.14 -0.34 -18.12
N GLU A 516 -10.17 0.71 -18.92
CA GLU A 516 -10.05 0.61 -20.38
C GLU A 516 -8.57 0.51 -20.75
N ALA A 517 -8.15 -0.73 -21.01
CA ALA A 517 -6.75 -1.14 -21.00
C ALA A 517 -6.03 -0.99 -22.34
N GLY A 518 -6.75 -0.67 -23.43
CA GLY A 518 -6.12 -0.49 -24.73
C GLY A 518 -7.01 -0.82 -25.92
N TYR A 519 -6.36 -0.95 -27.08
CA TYR A 519 -6.98 -1.26 -28.36
C TYR A 519 -6.25 -2.42 -29.06
N PRO A 520 -6.62 -3.69 -28.77
CA PRO A 520 -5.88 -4.88 -29.21
C PRO A 520 -5.59 -4.98 -30.70
N ALA A 521 -6.46 -4.44 -31.57
CA ALA A 521 -6.28 -4.50 -33.01
C ALA A 521 -5.18 -3.56 -33.56
N VAL A 522 -4.62 -2.67 -32.74
CA VAL A 522 -3.59 -1.70 -33.16
C VAL A 522 -2.25 -2.39 -33.44
N SER A 523 -1.83 -3.31 -32.57
CA SER A 523 -0.56 -4.03 -32.74
C SER A 523 -0.55 -5.32 -31.91
N ALA A 524 0.35 -6.25 -32.25
CA ALA A 524 0.57 -7.47 -31.47
C ALA A 524 1.09 -7.16 -30.05
N GLU A 525 1.88 -6.09 -29.90
CA GLU A 525 2.37 -5.62 -28.61
C GLU A 525 1.23 -5.10 -27.73
N GLU A 526 0.27 -4.39 -28.33
CA GLU A 526 -0.93 -3.90 -27.66
C GLU A 526 -1.83 -5.04 -27.19
N ALA A 527 -2.07 -6.02 -28.07
CA ALA A 527 -2.81 -7.23 -27.71
C ALA A 527 -2.12 -8.00 -26.58
N HIS A 528 -0.79 -8.12 -26.60
CA HIS A 528 0.00 -8.75 -25.55
C HIS A 528 -0.07 -7.97 -24.22
N ALA A 529 0.01 -6.63 -24.25
CA ALA A 529 -0.10 -5.80 -23.06
C ALA A 529 -1.47 -5.93 -22.39
N VAL A 530 -2.56 -5.88 -23.18
CA VAL A 530 -3.92 -6.11 -22.68
C VAL A 530 -4.03 -7.51 -22.08
N ARG A 531 -3.52 -8.53 -22.76
CA ARG A 531 -3.54 -9.91 -22.26
C ARG A 531 -2.82 -10.03 -20.93
N ALA A 532 -1.65 -9.41 -20.79
CA ALA A 532 -0.90 -9.38 -19.54
C ALA A 532 -1.66 -8.67 -18.41
N ILE A 533 -2.42 -7.61 -18.71
CA ILE A 533 -3.29 -6.94 -17.73
C ILE A 533 -4.43 -7.87 -17.28
N VAL A 534 -5.06 -8.60 -18.21
CA VAL A 534 -6.10 -9.57 -17.90
C VAL A 534 -5.55 -10.71 -17.03
N ASP A 535 -4.41 -11.28 -17.44
CA ASP A 535 -3.77 -12.40 -16.74
C ASP A 535 -3.20 -11.99 -15.36
N ALA A 536 -3.02 -10.69 -15.10
CA ALA A 536 -2.68 -10.18 -13.77
C ALA A 536 -3.82 -10.33 -12.74
N GLY A 537 -5.04 -10.67 -13.17
CA GLY A 537 -6.14 -11.05 -12.27
C GLY A 537 -6.58 -9.95 -11.30
N LEU A 538 -6.54 -8.69 -11.77
CA LEU A 538 -6.80 -7.48 -11.00
C LEU A 538 -8.23 -7.45 -10.43
N ASP A 539 -8.43 -6.70 -9.35
CA ASP A 539 -9.77 -6.43 -8.78
C ASP A 539 -10.51 -5.31 -9.53
N ALA A 540 -10.39 -5.30 -10.87
CA ALA A 540 -11.02 -4.35 -11.77
C ALA A 540 -11.45 -5.07 -13.05
N ALA A 541 -12.58 -4.67 -13.62
CA ALA A 541 -12.97 -5.17 -14.94
C ALA A 541 -12.06 -4.54 -16.01
N VAL A 542 -11.56 -5.38 -16.90
CA VAL A 542 -10.73 -4.93 -18.04
C VAL A 542 -11.61 -4.77 -19.27
N GLN A 543 -11.69 -3.54 -19.78
CA GLN A 543 -12.36 -3.18 -21.02
C GLN A 543 -11.34 -2.88 -22.12
N VAL A 544 -11.67 -3.21 -23.36
CA VAL A 544 -10.91 -2.80 -24.54
C VAL A 544 -11.82 -2.14 -25.55
N ILE A 545 -11.26 -1.28 -26.40
CA ILE A 545 -12.01 -0.72 -27.53
C ILE A 545 -11.83 -1.56 -28.79
N ALA A 546 -12.83 -1.55 -29.67
CA ALA A 546 -12.76 -2.14 -31.00
C ALA A 546 -13.64 -1.35 -31.99
N ARG A 547 -13.23 -1.25 -33.26
CA ARG A 547 -14.14 -0.77 -34.31
C ARG A 547 -15.22 -1.83 -34.58
N PRO A 548 -16.35 -1.46 -35.20
CA PRO A 548 -17.38 -2.42 -35.64
C PRO A 548 -16.92 -3.22 -36.88
N LEU A 549 -15.79 -3.91 -36.76
CA LEU A 549 -15.18 -4.77 -37.76
C LEU A 549 -14.98 -6.16 -37.14
N PRO A 550 -15.32 -7.26 -37.83
CA PRO A 550 -15.16 -8.61 -37.29
C PRO A 550 -13.75 -8.91 -36.77
N ALA A 551 -12.70 -8.49 -37.51
CA ALA A 551 -11.31 -8.72 -37.11
C ALA A 551 -10.92 -7.99 -35.81
N ASP A 552 -11.42 -6.77 -35.59
CA ASP A 552 -11.15 -6.00 -34.37
C ASP A 552 -11.88 -6.60 -33.16
N ILE A 553 -13.11 -7.09 -33.39
CA ILE A 553 -13.90 -7.80 -32.37
C ILE A 553 -13.21 -9.11 -31.99
N GLU A 554 -12.73 -9.87 -32.98
CA GLU A 554 -11.98 -11.10 -32.76
C GLU A 554 -10.72 -10.84 -31.93
N ALA A 555 -9.91 -9.83 -32.29
CA ALA A 555 -8.75 -9.43 -31.51
C ALA A 555 -9.11 -9.01 -30.06
N ALA A 556 -10.24 -8.30 -29.88
CA ALA A 556 -10.73 -7.95 -28.55
C ALA A 556 -11.12 -9.19 -27.72
N VAL A 557 -11.76 -10.18 -28.34
CA VAL A 557 -12.14 -11.45 -27.69
C VAL A 557 -10.89 -12.27 -27.33
N GLU A 558 -9.93 -12.38 -28.23
CA GLU A 558 -8.66 -13.12 -28.04
C GLU A 558 -7.81 -12.52 -26.92
N SER A 559 -7.85 -11.19 -26.75
CA SER A 559 -7.17 -10.50 -25.64
C SER A 559 -7.62 -10.94 -24.25
N GLY A 560 -8.78 -11.59 -24.15
CA GLY A 560 -9.36 -12.07 -22.89
C GLY A 560 -10.10 -10.99 -22.08
N ALA A 561 -10.24 -9.78 -22.61
CA ALA A 561 -10.92 -8.66 -21.96
C ALA A 561 -12.34 -9.01 -21.49
N HIS A 562 -12.75 -8.46 -20.35
CA HIS A 562 -14.05 -8.73 -19.73
C HIS A 562 -15.19 -7.96 -20.40
N SER A 563 -14.87 -6.80 -20.97
CA SER A 563 -15.79 -5.89 -21.66
C SER A 563 -15.19 -5.44 -23.00
N ILE A 564 -16.03 -5.28 -24.01
CA ILE A 564 -15.66 -4.77 -25.34
C ILE A 564 -16.48 -3.52 -25.60
N ALA A 565 -15.80 -2.38 -25.75
CA ALA A 565 -16.39 -1.11 -26.16
C ALA A 565 -16.26 -0.92 -27.67
N LEU A 566 -17.35 -1.17 -28.38
CA LEU A 566 -17.46 -0.85 -29.80
C LEU A 566 -17.63 0.66 -29.97
N PHE A 567 -16.88 1.28 -30.87
CA PHE A 567 -17.01 2.71 -31.14
C PHE A 567 -17.11 3.03 -32.63
N THR A 568 -17.96 4.00 -32.97
CA THR A 568 -18.04 4.55 -34.34
C THR A 568 -18.59 5.97 -34.33
N GLY A 569 -18.18 6.78 -35.30
CA GLY A 569 -18.58 8.18 -35.42
C GLY A 569 -20.00 8.34 -35.95
N THR A 570 -20.84 9.03 -35.20
CA THR A 570 -22.27 9.20 -35.53
C THR A 570 -22.63 10.58 -36.05
N SER A 571 -21.76 11.58 -35.89
CA SER A 571 -22.05 12.93 -36.39
C SER A 571 -22.05 12.97 -37.92
N GLU A 572 -22.75 13.94 -38.51
CA GLU A 572 -22.84 14.08 -39.98
C GLU A 572 -21.44 14.11 -40.62
N ALA A 573 -20.50 14.83 -40.01
CA ALA A 573 -19.11 14.90 -40.47
C ALA A 573 -18.43 13.53 -40.44
N HIS A 574 -18.65 12.73 -39.40
CA HIS A 574 -18.10 11.37 -39.32
C HIS A 574 -18.74 10.43 -40.35
N VAL A 575 -20.07 10.42 -40.45
CA VAL A 575 -20.81 9.57 -41.39
C VAL A 575 -20.39 9.86 -42.84
N ARG A 576 -20.34 11.14 -43.21
CA ARG A 576 -20.07 11.57 -44.59
C ARG A 576 -18.58 11.56 -44.93
N ALA A 577 -17.73 12.15 -44.09
CA ALA A 577 -16.32 12.39 -44.44
C ALA A 577 -15.39 11.27 -43.97
N LYS A 578 -15.56 10.77 -42.74
CA LYS A 578 -14.70 9.72 -42.15
C LYS A 578 -15.07 8.32 -42.63
N LEU A 579 -16.35 7.96 -42.48
CA LEU A 579 -16.86 6.61 -42.76
C LEU A 579 -17.34 6.44 -44.20
N ARG A 580 -17.69 7.54 -44.88
CA ARG A 580 -18.20 7.55 -46.27
C ARG A 580 -19.37 6.57 -46.46
N THR A 581 -20.30 6.57 -45.51
CA THR A 581 -21.46 5.67 -45.48
C THR A 581 -22.77 6.45 -45.38
N THR A 582 -23.91 5.76 -45.35
CA THR A 582 -25.23 6.36 -45.08
C THR A 582 -25.68 6.07 -43.64
N PRO A 583 -26.56 6.90 -43.05
CA PRO A 583 -27.12 6.65 -41.72
C PRO A 583 -27.71 5.24 -41.55
N GLU A 584 -28.44 4.74 -42.55
CA GLU A 584 -29.10 3.43 -42.51
C GLU A 584 -28.08 2.28 -42.51
N ARG A 585 -27.02 2.40 -43.34
CA ARG A 585 -25.93 1.42 -43.38
C ARG A 585 -25.11 1.44 -42.10
N LEU A 586 -24.91 2.61 -41.50
CA LEU A 586 -24.24 2.73 -40.22
C LEU A 586 -25.02 2.02 -39.11
N VAL A 587 -26.32 2.28 -39.00
CA VAL A 587 -27.20 1.64 -38.00
C VAL A 587 -27.23 0.11 -38.19
N ALA A 588 -27.32 -0.38 -39.43
CA ALA A 588 -27.26 -1.81 -39.72
C ALA A 588 -25.91 -2.42 -39.30
N GLY A 589 -24.79 -1.79 -39.66
CA GLY A 589 -23.46 -2.25 -39.27
C GLY A 589 -23.22 -2.25 -37.76
N ILE A 590 -23.79 -1.29 -37.03
CA ILE A 590 -23.76 -1.27 -35.55
C ILE A 590 -24.52 -2.47 -34.98
N ARG A 591 -25.73 -2.74 -35.49
CA ARG A 591 -26.54 -3.89 -35.04
C ARG A 591 -25.78 -5.20 -35.25
N ASP A 592 -25.18 -5.38 -36.44
CA ASP A 592 -24.43 -6.59 -36.77
C ASP A 592 -23.17 -6.74 -35.89
N ALA A 593 -22.42 -5.66 -35.68
CA ALA A 593 -21.20 -5.69 -34.88
C ALA A 593 -21.48 -5.93 -33.39
N VAL A 594 -22.51 -5.30 -32.82
CA VAL A 594 -22.91 -5.52 -31.42
C VAL A 594 -23.38 -6.97 -31.24
N ALA A 595 -24.21 -7.48 -32.16
CA ALA A 595 -24.67 -8.87 -32.11
C ALA A 595 -23.50 -9.86 -32.21
N LEU A 596 -22.52 -9.58 -33.07
CA LEU A 596 -21.29 -10.39 -33.19
C LEU A 596 -20.47 -10.36 -31.90
N ALA A 597 -20.21 -9.17 -31.34
CA ALA A 597 -19.46 -9.04 -30.09
C ALA A 597 -20.18 -9.76 -28.94
N LYS A 598 -21.52 -9.71 -28.90
CA LYS A 598 -22.31 -10.35 -27.83
C LYS A 598 -22.25 -11.88 -27.86
N GLN A 599 -22.02 -12.49 -29.02
CA GLN A 599 -21.83 -13.96 -29.14
C GLN A 599 -20.61 -14.46 -28.36
N SER A 600 -19.64 -13.59 -28.04
CA SER A 600 -18.47 -13.95 -27.22
C SER A 600 -18.79 -14.16 -25.74
N GLY A 601 -20.00 -13.81 -25.28
CA GLY A 601 -20.40 -13.86 -23.87
C GLY A 601 -19.80 -12.75 -23.00
N ARG A 602 -19.10 -11.78 -23.59
CA ARG A 602 -18.54 -10.61 -22.88
C ARG A 602 -19.59 -9.51 -22.70
N ASN A 603 -19.30 -8.58 -21.79
CA ASN A 603 -20.06 -7.33 -21.73
C ASN A 603 -19.73 -6.49 -22.97
N VAL A 604 -20.74 -5.89 -23.59
CA VAL A 604 -20.60 -5.08 -24.79
C VAL A 604 -21.13 -3.68 -24.52
N VAL A 605 -20.27 -2.69 -24.74
CA VAL A 605 -20.63 -1.27 -24.68
C VAL A 605 -20.61 -0.73 -26.10
N PHE A 606 -21.61 0.06 -26.49
CA PHE A 606 -21.56 0.80 -27.74
C PHE A 606 -21.36 2.30 -27.47
N ALA A 607 -20.23 2.85 -27.90
CA ALA A 607 -19.87 4.25 -27.75
C ALA A 607 -20.07 5.02 -29.07
N ALA A 608 -20.92 6.04 -29.04
CA ALA A 608 -21.08 6.96 -30.15
C ALA A 608 -19.98 8.03 -30.09
N GLU A 609 -19.03 7.95 -31.03
CA GLU A 609 -18.01 8.98 -31.22
C GLU A 609 -18.68 10.24 -31.81
N ASP A 610 -18.33 11.40 -31.23
CA ASP A 610 -18.86 12.70 -31.60
C ASP A 610 -20.38 12.88 -31.36
N ALA A 611 -20.89 12.23 -30.32
CA ALA A 611 -22.30 12.24 -29.93
C ALA A 611 -22.83 13.67 -29.68
N THR A 612 -22.02 14.56 -29.11
CA THR A 612 -22.42 15.94 -28.77
C THR A 612 -22.71 16.83 -29.98
N ARG A 613 -22.24 16.42 -31.17
CA ARG A 613 -22.50 17.06 -32.47
C ARG A 613 -23.35 16.19 -33.41
N THR A 614 -23.87 15.07 -32.92
CA THR A 614 -24.80 14.23 -33.66
C THR A 614 -26.23 14.78 -33.53
N ASP A 615 -27.05 14.64 -34.57
CA ASP A 615 -28.48 14.92 -34.47
C ASP A 615 -29.10 14.05 -33.35
N PRO A 616 -29.81 14.63 -32.36
CA PRO A 616 -30.30 13.88 -31.21
C PRO A 616 -31.24 12.72 -31.58
N ALA A 617 -32.08 12.88 -32.61
CA ALA A 617 -33.00 11.83 -33.02
C ALA A 617 -32.26 10.66 -33.68
N PHE A 618 -31.27 10.97 -34.53
CA PHE A 618 -30.39 9.94 -35.10
C PHE A 618 -29.55 9.23 -34.03
N LEU A 619 -29.04 9.98 -33.04
CA LEU A 619 -28.29 9.40 -31.92
C LEU A 619 -29.13 8.39 -31.12
N VAL A 620 -30.40 8.72 -30.83
CA VAL A 620 -31.34 7.80 -30.19
C VAL A 620 -31.56 6.55 -31.05
N GLN A 621 -31.75 6.72 -32.37
CA GLN A 621 -31.90 5.58 -33.29
C GLN A 621 -30.68 4.64 -33.25
N VAL A 622 -29.47 5.20 -33.22
CA VAL A 622 -28.22 4.44 -33.12
C VAL A 622 -28.17 3.65 -31.80
N TYR A 623 -28.46 4.29 -30.66
CA TYR A 623 -28.42 3.60 -29.37
C TYR A 623 -29.51 2.54 -29.21
N LEU A 624 -30.70 2.77 -29.75
CA LEU A 624 -31.76 1.76 -29.78
C LEU A 624 -31.35 0.55 -30.61
N ALA A 625 -30.72 0.75 -31.76
CA ALA A 625 -30.22 -0.36 -32.57
C ALA A 625 -29.13 -1.17 -31.84
N ALA A 626 -28.24 -0.51 -31.09
CA ALA A 626 -27.27 -1.20 -30.24
C ALA A 626 -27.95 -1.95 -29.08
N ALA A 627 -28.97 -1.38 -28.46
CA ALA A 627 -29.73 -2.03 -27.40
C ALA A 627 -30.49 -3.26 -27.89
N GLU A 628 -31.16 -3.16 -29.04
CA GLU A 628 -31.83 -4.28 -29.71
C GLU A 628 -30.86 -5.42 -30.07
N ALA A 629 -29.63 -5.08 -30.40
CA ALA A 629 -28.57 -6.05 -30.71
C ALA A 629 -27.93 -6.70 -29.46
N GLY A 630 -28.27 -6.23 -28.26
CA GLY A 630 -27.82 -6.81 -27.00
C GLY A 630 -26.64 -6.11 -26.32
N ALA A 631 -26.39 -4.83 -26.62
CA ALA A 631 -25.44 -4.03 -25.82
C ALA A 631 -25.89 -3.94 -24.35
N ASP A 632 -24.94 -3.97 -23.42
CA ASP A 632 -25.18 -3.89 -21.98
C ASP A 632 -25.14 -2.45 -21.44
N ALA A 633 -24.45 -1.56 -22.16
CA ALA A 633 -24.36 -0.12 -21.85
C ALA A 633 -24.07 0.69 -23.11
N ILE A 634 -24.26 2.02 -23.01
CA ILE A 634 -23.93 2.96 -24.09
C ILE A 634 -22.97 4.04 -23.63
N GLY A 635 -22.04 4.42 -24.51
CA GLY A 635 -21.07 5.48 -24.31
C GLY A 635 -21.46 6.74 -25.08
N LEU A 636 -21.47 7.89 -24.41
CA LEU A 636 -21.77 9.20 -25.00
C LEU A 636 -20.52 10.08 -24.95
N ALA A 637 -19.86 10.27 -26.11
CA ALA A 637 -18.60 10.98 -26.19
C ALA A 637 -18.76 12.44 -26.67
N ASP A 638 -18.22 13.38 -25.88
CA ASP A 638 -17.88 14.74 -26.32
C ASP A 638 -16.47 14.75 -26.94
N THR A 639 -16.34 14.10 -28.09
CA THR A 639 -15.04 13.83 -28.73
C THR A 639 -14.23 15.09 -29.01
N ALA A 640 -14.89 16.20 -29.35
CA ALA A 640 -14.24 17.47 -29.66
C ALA A 640 -14.11 18.42 -28.44
N GLY A 641 -14.61 18.03 -27.26
CA GLY A 641 -14.55 18.86 -26.05
C GLY A 641 -15.30 20.19 -26.17
N VAL A 642 -16.39 20.23 -26.95
CA VAL A 642 -17.13 21.48 -27.28
C VAL A 642 -18.44 21.60 -26.52
N ALA A 643 -18.88 20.56 -25.81
CA ALA A 643 -20.12 20.63 -25.06
C ALA A 643 -19.99 21.58 -23.86
N THR A 644 -21.11 22.19 -23.50
CA THR A 644 -21.27 22.90 -22.24
C THR A 644 -22.05 22.02 -21.26
N PRO A 645 -21.95 22.26 -19.94
CA PRO A 645 -22.60 21.39 -18.95
C PRO A 645 -24.11 21.24 -19.17
N TRP A 646 -24.81 22.33 -19.52
CA TRP A 646 -26.26 22.29 -19.80
C TRP A 646 -26.60 21.54 -21.09
N ARG A 647 -25.78 21.64 -22.13
CA ARG A 647 -25.96 20.87 -23.37
C ARG A 647 -25.73 19.38 -23.12
N MET A 648 -24.69 19.05 -22.35
CA MET A 648 -24.40 17.68 -21.96
C MET A 648 -25.56 17.08 -21.16
N ALA A 649 -26.05 17.81 -20.15
CA ALA A 649 -27.18 17.39 -19.34
C ALA A 649 -28.47 17.22 -20.16
N ALA A 650 -28.75 18.13 -21.10
CA ALA A 650 -29.92 18.03 -21.98
C ALA A 650 -29.84 16.81 -22.89
N LEU A 651 -28.68 16.54 -23.48
CA LEU A 651 -28.46 15.41 -24.37
C LEU A 651 -28.56 14.08 -23.61
N VAL A 652 -27.94 13.97 -22.43
CA VAL A 652 -28.04 12.77 -21.58
C VAL A 652 -29.50 12.51 -21.19
N ARG A 653 -30.25 13.53 -20.74
CA ARG A 653 -31.69 13.37 -20.45
C ARG A 653 -32.49 12.89 -21.65
N HIS A 654 -32.20 13.44 -22.83
CA HIS A 654 -32.87 13.06 -24.07
C HIS A 654 -32.62 11.58 -24.41
N VAL A 655 -31.36 11.14 -24.31
CA VAL A 655 -30.98 9.75 -24.56
C VAL A 655 -31.56 8.81 -23.50
N ALA A 656 -31.47 9.17 -22.20
CA ALA A 656 -31.98 8.37 -21.09
C ALA A 656 -33.50 8.20 -21.12
N ALA A 657 -34.24 9.18 -21.65
CA ALA A 657 -35.68 9.09 -21.81
C ALA A 657 -36.10 8.08 -22.91
N ALA A 658 -35.22 7.80 -23.87
CA ALA A 658 -35.53 6.96 -25.02
C ALA A 658 -34.86 5.58 -24.97
N CYS A 659 -33.63 5.49 -24.45
CA CYS A 659 -32.85 4.25 -24.38
C CYS A 659 -32.77 3.74 -22.93
N PRO A 660 -33.17 2.49 -22.65
CA PRO A 660 -33.17 1.95 -21.29
C PRO A 660 -31.79 1.53 -20.77
N LEU A 661 -30.75 1.56 -21.61
CA LEU A 661 -29.40 1.13 -21.22
C LEU A 661 -28.70 2.17 -20.36
N PRO A 662 -27.84 1.73 -19.41
CA PRO A 662 -27.01 2.64 -18.63
C PRO A 662 -26.06 3.44 -19.53
N ILE A 663 -25.92 4.73 -19.23
CA ILE A 663 -25.11 5.69 -20.00
C ILE A 663 -23.79 5.96 -19.28
N ALA A 664 -22.68 5.80 -20.00
CA ALA A 664 -21.36 6.28 -19.59
C ALA A 664 -20.98 7.51 -20.42
N VAL A 665 -20.60 8.60 -19.75
CA VAL A 665 -20.16 9.83 -20.43
C VAL A 665 -18.63 9.86 -20.59
N HIS A 666 -18.15 10.34 -21.73
CA HIS A 666 -16.73 10.53 -22.02
C HIS A 666 -16.52 11.95 -22.54
N CYS A 667 -15.80 12.79 -21.82
CA CYS A 667 -15.67 14.21 -22.17
C CYS A 667 -14.21 14.62 -22.37
N HIS A 668 -13.90 15.20 -23.53
CA HIS A 668 -12.62 15.86 -23.77
C HIS A 668 -12.61 17.30 -23.25
N ASN A 669 -11.39 17.83 -23.05
CA ASN A 669 -11.16 19.05 -22.29
C ASN A 669 -10.72 20.27 -23.13
N ASP A 670 -11.01 20.30 -24.43
CA ASP A 670 -10.59 21.36 -25.35
C ASP A 670 -11.03 22.78 -24.91
N LEU A 671 -12.17 22.90 -24.23
CA LEU A 671 -12.66 24.16 -23.65
C LEU A 671 -12.48 24.27 -22.11
N GLY A 672 -11.78 23.32 -21.48
CA GLY A 672 -11.62 23.28 -20.02
C GLY A 672 -12.88 22.87 -19.26
N LEU A 673 -13.84 22.20 -19.92
CA LEU A 673 -15.16 21.86 -19.36
C LEU A 673 -15.36 20.35 -19.13
N ALA A 674 -14.35 19.51 -19.31
CA ALA A 674 -14.54 18.04 -19.27
C ALA A 674 -15.09 17.52 -17.93
N THR A 675 -14.49 17.94 -16.81
CA THR A 675 -14.94 17.58 -15.46
C THR A 675 -16.38 18.05 -15.23
N ALA A 676 -16.69 19.31 -15.57
CA ALA A 676 -18.01 19.89 -15.39
C ALA A 676 -19.08 19.20 -16.26
N ASN A 677 -18.75 18.88 -17.51
CA ASN A 677 -19.63 18.16 -18.42
C ASN A 677 -19.90 16.74 -17.93
N SER A 678 -18.88 16.05 -17.43
CA SER A 678 -19.02 14.70 -16.87
C SER A 678 -19.99 14.67 -15.70
N VAL A 679 -19.81 15.58 -14.74
CA VAL A 679 -20.71 15.73 -13.57
C VAL A 679 -22.12 16.11 -14.00
N ALA A 680 -22.27 17.03 -14.96
CA ALA A 680 -23.58 17.41 -15.48
C ALA A 680 -24.29 16.26 -16.19
N GLY A 681 -23.55 15.37 -16.85
CA GLY A 681 -24.06 14.12 -17.41
C GLY A 681 -24.57 13.17 -16.32
N LEU A 682 -23.81 13.00 -15.23
CA LEU A 682 -24.23 12.17 -14.09
C LEU A 682 -25.53 12.69 -13.44
N LEU A 683 -25.62 14.00 -13.17
CA LEU A 683 -26.83 14.64 -12.65
C LEU A 683 -28.02 14.53 -13.62
N ALA A 684 -27.77 14.34 -14.92
CA ALA A 684 -28.79 14.16 -15.94
C ALA A 684 -29.28 12.72 -16.12
N GLY A 685 -28.72 11.77 -15.36
CA GLY A 685 -29.14 10.35 -15.38
C GLY A 685 -28.11 9.40 -15.97
N ALA A 686 -26.91 9.86 -16.34
CA ALA A 686 -25.81 8.94 -16.63
C ALA A 686 -25.37 8.23 -15.35
N SER A 687 -24.99 6.96 -15.47
CA SER A 687 -24.55 6.11 -14.35
C SER A 687 -23.08 5.70 -14.46
N GLY A 688 -22.38 6.15 -15.50
CA GLY A 688 -20.95 5.92 -15.69
C GLY A 688 -20.22 7.17 -16.17
N VAL A 689 -18.93 7.25 -15.86
CA VAL A 689 -18.04 8.33 -16.29
C VAL A 689 -16.69 7.74 -16.71
N GLN A 690 -16.22 8.11 -17.90
CA GLN A 690 -14.86 7.84 -18.35
C GLN A 690 -13.97 9.05 -18.04
N CYS A 691 -12.83 8.79 -17.42
CA CYS A 691 -11.84 9.79 -17.03
C CYS A 691 -10.44 9.20 -17.11
N SER A 692 -9.42 10.05 -16.99
CA SER A 692 -8.02 9.60 -16.93
C SER A 692 -7.25 10.35 -15.86
N VAL A 693 -6.21 9.73 -15.34
CA VAL A 693 -5.30 10.34 -14.36
C VAL A 693 -4.69 11.59 -14.95
N LEU A 694 -4.69 12.72 -14.22
CA LEU A 694 -4.25 14.04 -14.72
C LEU A 694 -5.05 14.57 -15.91
N GLY A 695 -6.11 13.89 -16.34
CA GLY A 695 -6.83 14.20 -17.56
C GLY A 695 -6.02 13.94 -18.83
N VAL A 696 -5.02 13.06 -18.82
CA VAL A 696 -4.26 12.75 -20.04
C VAL A 696 -5.15 12.16 -21.15
N GLY A 697 -4.85 12.48 -22.40
CA GLY A 697 -5.58 12.01 -23.56
C GLY A 697 -5.25 12.80 -24.81
N GLU A 698 -6.04 12.56 -25.86
CA GLU A 698 -5.97 13.34 -27.10
C GLU A 698 -6.08 14.86 -26.85
N ARG A 699 -5.21 15.64 -27.53
CA ARG A 699 -5.18 17.12 -27.51
C ARG A 699 -5.06 17.72 -26.09
N ALA A 700 -6.14 18.34 -25.60
CA ALA A 700 -6.24 18.91 -24.25
C ALA A 700 -6.60 17.88 -23.18
N GLY A 701 -6.82 16.63 -23.59
CA GLY A 701 -7.05 15.51 -22.70
C GLY A 701 -8.52 15.22 -22.38
N ASN A 702 -8.73 14.42 -21.35
CA ASN A 702 -10.03 13.95 -20.87
C ASN A 702 -10.44 14.62 -19.55
N ALA A 703 -11.63 14.29 -19.07
CA ALA A 703 -12.01 14.59 -17.68
C ALA A 703 -10.98 13.96 -16.71
N SER A 704 -10.49 14.76 -15.78
CA SER A 704 -9.47 14.33 -14.83
C SER A 704 -10.07 13.45 -13.74
N LEU A 705 -9.53 12.23 -13.58
CA LEU A 705 -9.98 11.23 -12.61
C LEU A 705 -10.05 11.83 -11.21
N GLU A 706 -8.96 12.45 -10.76
CA GLU A 706 -8.87 13.03 -9.41
C GLU A 706 -9.87 14.18 -9.19
N GLU A 707 -10.18 14.97 -10.23
CA GLU A 707 -11.15 16.05 -10.12
C GLU A 707 -12.58 15.54 -10.06
N VAL A 708 -12.92 14.56 -10.91
CA VAL A 708 -14.25 13.94 -10.94
C VAL A 708 -14.51 13.24 -9.61
N VAL A 709 -13.56 12.43 -9.14
CA VAL A 709 -13.67 11.69 -7.87
C VAL A 709 -13.87 12.65 -6.69
N MET A 710 -13.03 13.68 -6.58
CA MET A 710 -13.14 14.64 -5.49
C MET A 710 -14.41 15.49 -5.55
N THR A 711 -14.90 15.80 -6.76
CA THR A 711 -16.18 16.47 -6.92
C THR A 711 -17.32 15.60 -6.39
N LEU A 712 -17.34 14.31 -6.71
CA LEU A 712 -18.34 13.38 -6.20
C LEU A 712 -18.27 13.24 -4.67
N GLU A 713 -17.08 13.01 -4.12
CA GLU A 713 -16.87 12.79 -2.68
C GLU A 713 -17.15 14.05 -1.84
N VAL A 714 -16.62 15.20 -2.23
CA VAL A 714 -16.64 16.41 -1.40
C VAL A 714 -17.84 17.29 -1.71
N ALA A 715 -18.14 17.56 -2.99
CA ALA A 715 -19.21 18.48 -3.34
C ALA A 715 -20.60 17.85 -3.23
N PHE A 716 -20.71 16.54 -3.46
CA PHE A 716 -21.99 15.82 -3.44
C PHE A 716 -22.11 14.78 -2.32
N GLY A 717 -21.07 14.55 -1.51
CA GLY A 717 -21.07 13.51 -0.47
C GLY A 717 -21.22 12.08 -1.02
N HIS A 718 -21.01 11.88 -2.34
CA HIS A 718 -21.18 10.60 -3.00
C HIS A 718 -19.91 9.77 -2.85
N ARG A 719 -19.96 8.75 -1.98
CA ARG A 719 -18.86 7.82 -1.75
C ARG A 719 -18.59 6.96 -2.98
N THR A 720 -17.47 7.22 -3.62
CA THR A 720 -16.96 6.49 -4.79
C THR A 720 -16.37 5.14 -4.42
N GLY A 721 -15.89 5.00 -3.18
CA GLY A 721 -15.22 3.78 -2.69
C GLY A 721 -13.74 3.67 -3.07
N LEU A 722 -13.17 4.70 -3.70
CA LEU A 722 -11.76 4.78 -4.07
C LEU A 722 -10.90 5.20 -2.87
N ASP A 723 -9.65 4.73 -2.82
CA ASP A 723 -8.65 5.21 -1.87
C ASP A 723 -8.13 6.59 -2.27
N LEU A 724 -8.77 7.63 -1.74
CA LEU A 724 -8.43 9.03 -2.05
C LEU A 724 -6.97 9.37 -1.75
N THR A 725 -6.32 8.67 -0.81
CA THR A 725 -4.92 8.90 -0.47
C THR A 725 -3.95 8.45 -1.57
N ALA A 726 -4.38 7.55 -2.45
CA ALA A 726 -3.59 7.05 -3.58
C ALA A 726 -3.66 7.93 -4.83
N LEU A 727 -4.58 8.92 -4.88
CA LEU A 727 -4.74 9.82 -6.05
C LEU A 727 -3.46 10.61 -6.37
N THR A 728 -2.84 11.22 -5.35
CA THR A 728 -1.63 12.05 -5.55
C THR A 728 -0.42 11.21 -5.98
N PRO A 729 -0.09 10.08 -5.33
CA PRO A 729 0.96 9.17 -5.80
C PRO A 729 0.73 8.65 -7.22
N LEU A 730 -0.51 8.30 -7.58
CA LEU A 730 -0.86 7.82 -8.92
C LEU A 730 -0.65 8.91 -9.97
N ALA A 731 -1.09 10.14 -9.71
CA ALA A 731 -0.87 11.29 -10.58
C ALA A 731 0.63 11.52 -10.85
N HIS A 732 1.47 11.47 -9.81
CA HIS A 732 2.92 11.60 -9.99
C HIS A 732 3.55 10.44 -10.77
N HIS A 733 3.02 9.22 -10.61
CA HIS A 733 3.48 8.07 -11.39
C HIS A 733 3.15 8.24 -12.88
N VAL A 734 1.91 8.62 -13.21
CA VAL A 734 1.51 8.89 -14.60
C VAL A 734 2.32 10.03 -15.20
N ALA A 735 2.51 11.13 -14.47
CA ALA A 735 3.38 12.23 -14.89
C ALA A 735 4.80 11.77 -15.25
N THR A 736 5.34 10.85 -14.44
CA THR A 736 6.66 10.25 -14.69
C THR A 736 6.68 9.42 -15.98
N LEU A 737 5.67 8.56 -16.19
CA LEU A 737 5.57 7.72 -17.38
C LEU A 737 5.36 8.54 -18.66
N THR A 738 4.56 9.60 -18.60
CA THR A 738 4.30 10.46 -19.76
C THR A 738 5.40 11.51 -19.99
N GLY A 739 6.39 11.62 -19.10
CA GLY A 739 7.43 12.65 -19.17
C GLY A 739 6.90 14.08 -18.95
N HIS A 740 5.75 14.24 -18.29
CA HIS A 740 5.13 15.53 -18.00
C HIS A 740 5.28 15.90 -16.53
N LEU A 741 5.19 17.20 -16.23
CA LEU A 741 5.16 17.69 -14.85
C LEU A 741 3.70 17.88 -14.42
N VAL A 742 3.39 17.52 -13.18
CA VAL A 742 2.12 17.93 -12.56
C VAL A 742 2.17 19.44 -12.35
N PRO A 743 1.28 20.24 -12.98
CA PRO A 743 1.26 21.67 -12.77
C PRO A 743 1.05 21.99 -11.28
N ALA A 744 1.80 22.96 -10.75
CA ALA A 744 1.71 23.27 -9.32
C ALA A 744 0.28 23.69 -8.89
N GLY A 745 -0.45 24.36 -9.78
CA GLY A 745 -1.85 24.75 -9.58
C GLY A 745 -2.90 23.72 -10.03
N LYS A 746 -2.51 22.48 -10.38
CA LYS A 746 -3.46 21.42 -10.74
C LYS A 746 -4.43 21.17 -9.56
N PRO A 747 -5.75 21.20 -9.76
CA PRO A 747 -6.69 20.89 -8.68
C PRO A 747 -6.42 19.50 -8.09
N VAL A 748 -6.67 19.35 -6.79
CA VAL A 748 -6.50 18.09 -6.01
C VAL A 748 -5.04 17.69 -5.79
N VAL A 749 -4.29 17.44 -6.86
CA VAL A 749 -2.96 16.81 -6.82
C VAL A 749 -1.79 17.80 -7.00
N GLY A 750 -2.06 19.06 -7.37
CA GLY A 750 -1.03 20.07 -7.56
C GLY A 750 -0.30 20.46 -6.28
N GLY A 751 0.97 20.85 -6.42
CA GLY A 751 1.83 21.25 -5.30
C GLY A 751 1.27 22.40 -4.45
N TYR A 752 0.49 23.31 -5.03
CA TYR A 752 -0.11 24.46 -4.36
C TYR A 752 -1.52 24.24 -3.82
N ALA A 753 -2.12 23.05 -4.00
CA ALA A 753 -3.51 22.79 -3.62
C ALA A 753 -3.81 23.03 -2.13
N PHE A 754 -2.81 22.91 -1.26
CA PHE A 754 -2.91 23.13 0.20
C PHE A 754 -1.80 24.05 0.73
N VAL A 755 -1.40 25.02 -0.10
CA VAL A 755 -0.35 25.98 0.23
C VAL A 755 -0.94 27.36 0.43
N HIS A 756 -0.65 27.98 1.58
CA HIS A 756 -1.20 29.28 1.94
C HIS A 756 -0.10 30.32 2.18
N GLU A 757 -0.26 31.53 1.64
CA GLU A 757 0.74 32.62 1.77
C GLU A 757 0.23 33.86 2.53
N SER A 758 -1.03 34.24 2.32
CA SER A 758 -1.60 35.47 2.86
C SER A 758 -1.71 35.41 4.39
N GLY A 759 -1.23 36.43 5.10
CA GLY A 759 -1.31 36.49 6.56
C GLY A 759 -2.74 36.41 7.13
N LEU A 760 -3.75 36.84 6.35
CA LEU A 760 -5.17 36.67 6.71
C LEU A 760 -5.65 35.23 6.55
N HIS A 761 -5.16 34.51 5.54
CA HIS A 761 -5.50 33.11 5.33
C HIS A 761 -4.88 32.23 6.41
N VAL A 762 -3.61 32.49 6.76
CA VAL A 762 -2.93 31.75 7.83
C VAL A 762 -3.62 31.94 9.17
N ASP A 763 -4.00 33.18 9.53
CA ASP A 763 -4.75 33.44 10.78
C ASP A 763 -6.14 32.77 10.78
N GLY A 764 -6.85 32.78 9.64
CA GLY A 764 -8.12 32.08 9.48
C GLY A 764 -7.99 30.57 9.69
N ILE A 765 -7.03 29.94 9.01
CA ILE A 765 -6.76 28.49 9.08
C ILE A 765 -6.29 28.06 10.47
N ALA A 766 -5.50 28.90 11.15
CA ALA A 766 -5.05 28.63 12.51
C ALA A 766 -6.21 28.50 13.51
N ARG A 767 -7.30 29.23 13.27
CA ARG A 767 -8.51 29.18 14.10
C ARG A 767 -9.46 28.08 13.66
N ASP A 768 -9.73 28.02 12.36
CA ASP A 768 -10.59 27.03 11.72
C ASP A 768 -10.12 26.80 10.27
N PRO A 769 -9.49 25.65 9.96
CA PRO A 769 -9.07 25.31 8.61
C PRO A 769 -10.20 25.39 7.56
N GLY A 770 -11.46 25.15 7.95
CA GLY A 770 -12.62 25.22 7.06
C GLY A 770 -12.91 26.62 6.51
N THR A 771 -12.23 27.66 6.99
CA THR A 771 -12.32 29.02 6.44
C THR A 771 -11.79 29.15 5.01
N TYR A 772 -10.77 28.36 4.66
CA TYR A 772 -10.09 28.45 3.36
C TYR A 772 -9.75 27.08 2.74
N GLU A 773 -9.81 25.99 3.49
CA GLU A 773 -9.64 24.63 2.98
C GLU A 773 -11.01 24.02 2.69
N PRO A 774 -11.39 23.78 1.41
CA PRO A 774 -12.69 23.19 1.07
C PRO A 774 -12.82 21.73 1.57
N TYR A 775 -11.70 21.08 1.83
CA TYR A 775 -11.59 19.76 2.42
C TYR A 775 -10.19 19.59 3.03
N PRO A 776 -10.03 18.74 4.06
CA PRO A 776 -8.74 18.53 4.72
C PRO A 776 -7.71 17.84 3.79
N PRO A 777 -6.44 18.28 3.76
CA PRO A 777 -5.37 17.65 2.98
C PRO A 777 -5.13 16.19 3.35
N GLU A 778 -5.43 15.81 4.59
CA GLU A 778 -5.27 14.45 5.11
C GLU A 778 -6.16 13.44 4.34
N LEU A 779 -7.27 13.90 3.76
CA LEU A 779 -8.14 13.09 2.89
C LEU A 779 -7.40 12.54 1.66
N LEU A 780 -6.36 13.25 1.20
CA LEU A 780 -5.51 12.86 0.08
C LEU A 780 -4.15 12.33 0.55
N GLY A 781 -3.97 12.06 1.84
CA GLY A 781 -2.68 11.67 2.42
C GLY A 781 -1.62 12.78 2.34
N ARG A 782 -2.05 14.06 2.31
CA ARG A 782 -1.19 15.23 2.19
C ARG A 782 -1.18 16.05 3.48
N GLU A 783 -0.24 16.97 3.56
CA GLU A 783 -0.12 17.94 4.65
C GLU A 783 -0.25 19.35 4.09
N ARG A 784 -0.86 20.24 4.89
CA ARG A 784 -0.86 21.68 4.64
C ARG A 784 0.54 22.24 4.84
N SER A 785 0.86 23.29 4.08
CA SER A 785 2.14 24.01 4.25
C SER A 785 1.96 25.50 4.02
N PHE A 786 2.81 26.29 4.69
CA PHE A 786 2.81 27.74 4.54
C PHE A 786 4.00 28.21 3.72
N VAL A 787 3.73 29.16 2.82
CA VAL A 787 4.77 29.86 2.06
C VAL A 787 4.80 31.31 2.52
N PHE A 788 6.01 31.85 2.63
CA PHE A 788 6.24 33.19 3.11
C PHE A 788 6.65 34.13 1.97
N GLY A 789 6.08 35.33 2.00
CA GLY A 789 6.36 36.34 1.01
C GLY A 789 5.82 37.71 1.34
N LYS A 790 5.64 38.54 0.30
CA LYS A 790 5.29 39.96 0.47
C LYS A 790 3.97 40.18 1.21
N HIS A 791 3.08 39.18 1.16
CA HIS A 791 1.77 39.17 1.80
C HIS A 791 1.76 38.51 3.18
N SER A 792 2.90 38.02 3.67
CA SER A 792 2.98 37.41 5.00
C SER A 792 2.87 38.47 6.10
N GLY A 793 2.15 38.10 7.16
CA GLY A 793 1.96 38.91 8.36
C GLY A 793 2.82 38.42 9.52
N ARG A 794 2.90 39.21 10.60
CA ARG A 794 3.61 38.83 11.84
C ARG A 794 3.02 37.58 12.48
N SER A 795 1.70 37.43 12.47
CA SER A 795 0.98 36.27 13.04
C SER A 795 1.42 34.96 12.37
N ALA A 796 1.48 34.94 11.04
CA ALA A 796 1.90 33.76 10.27
C ALA A 796 3.34 33.32 10.59
N LEU A 797 4.28 34.29 10.71
CA LEU A 797 5.67 33.98 11.10
C LEU A 797 5.74 33.46 12.54
N ARG A 798 5.04 34.11 13.47
CA ARG A 798 5.02 33.72 14.88
C ARG A 798 4.48 32.31 15.07
N GLN A 799 3.40 31.95 14.40
CA GLN A 799 2.82 30.60 14.47
C GLN A 799 3.81 29.50 14.03
N VAL A 800 4.53 29.72 12.94
CA VAL A 800 5.53 28.75 12.45
C VAL A 800 6.74 28.67 13.38
N LEU A 801 7.18 29.79 13.94
CA LEU A 801 8.29 29.80 14.89
C LEU A 801 7.92 29.15 16.23
N ASP A 802 6.72 29.41 16.75
CA ASP A 802 6.20 28.84 17.99
C ASP A 802 6.04 27.31 17.89
N SER A 803 5.51 26.81 16.76
CA SER A 803 5.39 25.36 16.50
C SER A 803 6.75 24.64 16.43
N HIS A 804 7.84 25.38 16.24
CA HIS A 804 9.22 24.89 16.22
C HIS A 804 10.05 25.34 17.43
N ALA A 805 9.40 25.89 18.46
CA ALA A 805 10.01 26.39 19.70
C ALA A 805 11.14 27.41 19.47
N VAL A 806 10.98 28.28 18.46
CA VAL A 806 11.89 29.40 18.18
C VAL A 806 11.26 30.68 18.70
N GLY A 807 11.71 31.17 19.85
CA GLY A 807 11.28 32.46 20.40
C GLY A 807 12.06 33.62 19.79
N LEU A 808 11.36 34.64 19.28
CA LEU A 808 11.95 35.91 18.85
C LEU A 808 11.32 37.06 19.63
N GLU A 809 12.14 38.04 20.00
CA GLU A 809 11.68 39.31 20.54
C GLU A 809 10.97 40.16 19.47
N GLU A 810 10.18 41.15 19.87
CA GLU A 810 9.35 41.93 18.92
C GLU A 810 10.20 42.69 17.88
N GLY A 811 11.40 43.15 18.25
CA GLY A 811 12.36 43.77 17.33
C GLY A 811 12.90 42.78 16.28
N GLN A 812 13.26 41.57 16.72
CA GLN A 812 13.75 40.50 15.86
C GLN A 812 12.66 39.99 14.91
N MET A 813 11.41 39.91 15.40
CA MET A 813 10.24 39.55 14.58
C MET A 813 9.98 40.58 13.47
N ALA A 814 10.11 41.88 13.79
CA ALA A 814 9.98 42.94 12.80
C ALA A 814 11.09 42.88 11.74
N ALA A 815 12.33 42.60 12.16
CA ALA A 815 13.47 42.43 11.25
C ALA A 815 13.30 41.23 10.32
N LEU A 816 12.91 40.07 10.85
CA LEU A 816 12.63 38.87 10.06
C LEU A 816 11.54 39.13 9.01
N LEU A 817 10.45 39.78 9.39
CA LEU A 817 9.37 40.12 8.46
C LEU A 817 9.85 41.05 7.33
N ALA A 818 10.68 42.05 7.65
CA ALA A 818 11.25 42.94 6.64
C ALA A 818 12.14 42.18 5.65
N THR A 819 13.02 41.28 6.13
CA THR A 819 13.88 40.46 5.27
C THR A 819 13.10 39.50 4.40
N VAL A 820 12.03 38.89 4.93
CA VAL A 820 11.11 38.01 4.16
C VAL A 820 10.45 38.78 3.02
N LYS A 821 9.97 40.01 3.27
CA LYS A 821 9.35 40.86 2.25
C LYS A 821 10.35 41.31 1.19
N GLU A 822 11.51 41.80 1.62
CA GLU A 822 12.57 42.28 0.72
C GLU A 822 13.08 41.19 -0.22
N ARG A 823 13.33 39.97 0.30
CA ARG A 823 13.77 38.82 -0.53
C ARG A 823 12.76 38.49 -1.63
N ARG A 824 11.46 38.66 -1.39
CA ARG A 824 10.44 38.41 -2.41
C ARG A 824 10.26 39.53 -3.40
N GLU A 825 10.41 40.78 -2.98
CA GLU A 825 10.33 41.93 -3.88
C GLU A 825 11.42 41.89 -4.95
N ARG A 826 12.60 41.36 -4.61
CA ARG A 826 13.72 41.20 -5.55
C ARG A 826 13.49 40.13 -6.63
N ARG A 827 12.44 39.29 -6.54
CA ARG A 827 12.06 38.21 -7.49
C ARG A 827 13.18 37.20 -7.85
N THR A 828 14.33 37.23 -7.18
CA THR A 828 15.51 36.41 -7.50
C THR A 828 15.55 35.06 -6.78
N ALA A 829 14.62 34.78 -5.86
CA ALA A 829 14.64 33.57 -5.02
C ALA A 829 13.31 32.81 -5.05
N ALA A 830 13.41 31.48 -4.93
CA ALA A 830 12.27 30.56 -4.81
C ALA A 830 11.39 30.90 -3.58
N PRO A 831 10.12 30.46 -3.56
CA PRO A 831 9.54 29.77 -2.42
C PRO A 831 10.16 29.96 -1.02
N LEU A 832 9.89 30.98 -0.18
CA LEU A 832 10.37 30.88 1.22
C LEU A 832 9.41 29.93 1.94
N ASP A 833 9.85 28.71 2.21
CA ASP A 833 9.11 27.74 3.00
C ASP A 833 9.36 27.94 4.50
N GLU A 834 8.66 27.15 5.33
CA GLU A 834 8.80 27.18 6.79
C GLU A 834 10.25 26.98 7.24
N ARG A 835 11.00 26.09 6.57
CA ARG A 835 12.40 25.80 6.90
C ARG A 835 13.29 27.00 6.66
N ALA A 836 13.15 27.66 5.51
CA ALA A 836 13.92 28.85 5.18
C ALA A 836 13.64 29.98 6.18
N VAL A 837 12.39 30.14 6.62
CA VAL A 837 12.03 31.12 7.66
C VAL A 837 12.64 30.78 9.01
N ILE A 838 12.60 29.50 9.43
CA ILE A 838 13.20 29.04 10.69
C ILE A 838 14.72 29.24 10.67
N GLU A 839 15.39 28.97 9.56
CA GLU A 839 16.82 29.19 9.41
C GLU A 839 17.15 30.68 9.52
N MET A 840 16.42 31.54 8.81
CA MET A 840 16.56 32.99 8.91
C MET A 840 16.36 33.51 10.34
N ALA A 841 15.36 32.99 11.06
CA ALA A 841 15.12 33.32 12.47
C ALA A 841 16.28 32.90 13.37
N ARG A 842 16.83 31.69 13.17
CA ARG A 842 18.00 31.21 13.92
C ARG A 842 19.25 32.03 13.65
N THR A 843 19.46 32.48 12.41
CA THR A 843 20.58 33.37 12.09
C THR A 843 20.49 34.67 12.87
N LEU A 844 19.29 35.28 12.99
CA LEU A 844 19.10 36.48 13.79
C LEU A 844 19.47 36.26 15.27
N LEU A 845 19.07 35.13 15.85
CA LEU A 845 19.44 34.76 17.23
C LEU A 845 20.96 34.56 17.42
N THR A 846 21.67 34.04 16.42
CA THR A 846 23.13 33.84 16.51
C THR A 846 23.94 35.13 16.35
N THR A 847 23.36 36.17 15.74
CA THR A 847 24.11 37.39 15.41
C THR A 847 24.22 38.35 16.61
N GLU A 848 23.29 38.28 17.57
CA GLU A 848 23.35 39.05 18.84
C GLU A 848 24.15 38.35 19.97
N GLY A 849 24.41 37.05 19.86
CA GLY A 849 25.27 36.34 20.81
C GLY A 849 26.77 36.72 20.72
N GLN A 850 27.14 37.61 19.80
CA GLN A 850 28.50 38.10 19.57
C GLN A 850 28.63 39.63 19.68
N SER A 851 27.57 40.36 20.07
CA SER A 851 27.59 41.81 20.27
C SER A 851 27.72 42.22 21.73
#